data_AF-A0A8J3IP60-F1
#
_entry.id   AF-A0A8J3IP60-F1
#
_cell.length_a   1.000
_cell.length_b   1.000
_cell.length_c   1.000
_cell.angle_alpha   90.00
_cell.angle_beta   90.00
_cell.angle_gamma   90.00
#
_symmetry.space_group_name_H-M   'P 1'
#
loop_
_entity.id
_entity.type
_entity.pdbx_description
1 polymer ?
#
loop_
_entity_poly.entity_id
_entity_poly.type
_entity_poly.pdbx_seq_one_letter_code
_entity_poly.pdbx_strand_id
1 'polypeptide(L)'
;MKTSASPERKATWMLVLLPLCALLLLAMLGLQPSSRATAASSSTAEQAFTQASQESGVPAELLKALCQMEGHLSMHGGEPSVSEGYGCMNLVHTDSTDGCKGLAENRGDVCTHHFTRKQIDTLGHSAQLLHVSSDQIKTDFAINIRAGAAILHEQAISLSSTHTLPTQLADWYGAVAAYSNATIPSTATMYADAVFKLLQSGFTATTDSGETVTLSPQSVTPNHATLHINAKGDATLPAGCTSDKAEYAPAINCILDQKTHDCNTTADNQPCNYESANRPQDLDISRIVIHDVEGSALAALATFQALTSVVSTHYIVDTDGTVYQVLRNEDIGYQAGNYWYNQHSIGIEHAGFDATGYKWYNATQYLASAKLVAYLIKQYHIPFNHDYIVSHGAIPAPTLGTSPNHVDPGPYWLWEYYGKLIAQQQVSLPPISRHAGLVTLLPPSGRKPLGSNGTETQDNFNFFSLYTGPSTTSGLIPHTGNTSDITDETTNVETTISYYYSDRKVDEAGTGKIMYKIWYGEEDQPDATPPNNHYAHVKQAWLAVPSGAAVEGVGSGDVVFLNQQSATVAPIYGRPATQAVGYQTYQIGEAPNGALFVSAATATITESDGTQTQWYEINFNHRQAWVPASEITKAK
;
A
#
# COMPACT_ATOMS: atom_id res chain seq x y z
N MET A 1 60.53 -28.87 24.82
CA MET A 1 59.80 -29.16 23.57
C MET A 1 58.42 -29.71 23.95
N LYS A 2 57.39 -28.91 23.69
CA LYS A 2 55.92 -29.15 23.66
C LYS A 2 55.23 -29.83 24.87
N THR A 3 54.74 -28.97 25.76
CA THR A 3 53.61 -29.08 26.72
C THR A 3 52.29 -28.80 25.97
N SER A 4 51.14 -29.47 26.13
CA SER A 4 50.32 -29.97 27.26
C SER A 4 49.46 -28.90 27.97
N ALA A 5 48.18 -29.24 28.02
CA ALA A 5 46.99 -28.59 28.59
C ALA A 5 47.09 -27.87 29.95
N SER A 6 46.09 -26.99 30.14
CA SER A 6 45.57 -26.29 31.33
C SER A 6 45.37 -27.18 32.58
N PRO A 7 44.91 -26.72 33.78
CA PRO A 7 44.27 -25.42 34.10
C PRO A 7 44.54 -24.83 35.53
N GLU A 8 43.80 -23.75 35.83
CA GLU A 8 43.21 -23.33 37.14
C GLU A 8 44.00 -22.57 38.25
N ARG A 9 43.61 -21.28 38.37
CA ARG A 9 43.18 -20.47 39.53
C ARG A 9 43.66 -20.80 40.96
N LYS A 10 44.17 -19.77 41.67
CA LYS A 10 43.58 -19.03 42.82
C LYS A 10 44.63 -18.03 43.40
N ALA A 11 44.30 -16.74 43.53
CA ALA A 11 44.05 -15.98 44.78
C ALA A 11 45.24 -15.97 45.77
N THR A 12 45.70 -14.91 46.44
CA THR A 12 45.03 -13.77 47.11
C THR A 12 46.13 -12.88 47.76
N TRP A 13 46.01 -11.53 47.67
CA TRP A 13 46.29 -10.47 48.69
C TRP A 13 47.70 -10.21 49.25
N MET A 14 48.15 -8.94 49.22
CA MET A 14 48.48 -8.11 50.41
C MET A 14 48.92 -6.67 50.08
N LEU A 15 48.56 -5.74 50.99
CA LEU A 15 48.81 -4.29 51.04
C LEU A 15 50.24 -3.87 51.45
N VAL A 16 50.58 -2.58 51.23
CA VAL A 16 51.37 -1.60 52.07
C VAL A 16 52.00 -0.54 51.11
N LEU A 17 51.54 0.71 50.98
CA LEU A 17 51.65 1.98 51.76
C LEU A 17 52.97 2.82 51.64
N LEU A 18 52.80 4.05 51.07
CA LEU A 18 53.41 5.39 51.37
C LEU A 18 54.85 5.76 50.93
N PRO A 19 55.28 7.06 50.86
CA PRO A 19 54.64 8.33 51.30
C PRO A 19 54.72 9.61 50.39
N LEU A 20 53.97 10.64 50.83
CA LEU A 20 54.05 12.13 50.75
C LEU A 20 55.15 12.89 49.93
N CYS A 21 54.72 13.97 49.23
CA CYS A 21 55.22 15.39 49.28
C CYS A 21 54.59 16.21 48.13
N ALA A 22 53.75 17.23 48.34
CA ALA A 22 54.05 18.65 48.68
C ALA A 22 54.18 19.61 47.45
N LEU A 23 53.28 20.61 47.43
CA LEU A 23 53.38 22.00 46.93
C LEU A 23 53.42 22.41 45.42
N LEU A 24 52.42 23.26 45.10
CA LEU A 24 52.41 24.56 44.39
C LEU A 24 53.08 24.78 43.00
N LEU A 25 52.20 25.18 42.05
CA LEU A 25 52.29 26.30 41.08
C LEU A 25 53.58 26.51 40.26
N LEU A 26 53.52 26.32 38.93
CA LEU A 26 53.98 27.31 37.94
C LEU A 26 53.52 26.99 36.51
N ALA A 27 53.20 28.05 35.78
CA ALA A 27 52.61 28.07 34.46
C ALA A 27 53.52 27.53 33.34
N MET A 28 52.93 26.86 32.34
CA MET A 28 53.42 26.89 30.96
C MET A 28 52.26 26.87 29.97
N LEU A 29 52.36 27.76 28.98
CA LEU A 29 51.48 27.87 27.83
C LEU A 29 51.41 26.54 27.08
N GLY A 30 50.21 25.98 26.97
CA GLY A 30 49.88 24.96 25.99
C GLY A 30 48.90 25.54 24.99
N LEU A 31 49.37 25.89 23.79
CA LEU A 31 48.50 26.01 22.62
C LEU A 31 47.85 24.62 22.42
N GLN A 32 46.58 24.50 22.77
CA GLN A 32 45.79 23.38 22.27
C GLN A 32 45.34 23.71 20.85
N PRO A 33 45.54 22.81 19.87
CA PRO A 33 44.97 23.00 18.56
C PRO A 33 43.45 23.03 18.75
N SER A 34 42.82 24.13 18.34
CA SER A 34 41.38 24.17 18.14
C SER A 34 41.06 23.11 17.09
N SER A 35 40.67 21.91 17.53
CA SER A 35 39.91 21.00 16.71
C SER A 35 38.61 21.73 16.37
N ARG A 36 38.61 22.45 15.24
CA ARG A 36 37.39 22.69 14.49
C ARG A 36 36.88 21.32 14.08
N ALA A 37 36.14 20.68 14.98
CA ALA A 37 35.11 19.77 14.57
C ALA A 37 34.17 20.63 13.70
N THR A 38 34.30 20.51 12.39
CA THR A 38 33.22 20.84 11.46
C THR A 38 32.08 19.89 11.77
N ALA A 39 31.34 20.17 12.84
CA ALA A 39 29.93 19.84 12.87
C ALA A 39 29.30 20.71 11.79
N ALA A 40 29.20 20.17 10.57
CA ALA A 40 28.21 20.68 9.64
C ALA A 40 26.88 20.58 10.40
N SER A 41 26.33 21.73 10.81
CA SER A 41 24.97 21.74 11.32
C SER A 41 24.11 21.20 10.20
N SER A 42 23.53 20.02 10.38
CA SER A 42 22.48 19.54 9.48
C SER A 42 21.43 20.65 9.41
N SER A 43 21.30 21.29 8.24
CA SER A 43 20.29 22.32 8.03
C SER A 43 18.92 21.71 8.34
N THR A 44 18.07 22.44 9.06
CA THR A 44 16.70 21.97 9.31
C THR A 44 15.97 21.74 7.99
N ALA A 45 14.94 20.88 7.96
CA ALA A 45 14.16 20.60 6.76
C ALA A 45 13.66 21.87 6.05
N GLU A 46 13.16 22.86 6.80
CA GLU A 46 12.71 24.16 6.27
C GLU A 46 13.84 24.99 5.63
N GLN A 47 15.05 24.92 6.20
CA GLN A 47 16.23 25.57 5.63
C GLN A 47 16.66 24.89 4.32
N ALA A 48 16.54 23.56 4.22
CA ALA A 48 16.86 22.83 3.00
C ALA A 48 15.99 23.28 1.82
N PHE A 49 14.68 23.40 2.01
CA PHE A 49 13.77 23.94 0.98
C PHE A 49 14.09 25.39 0.62
N THR A 50 14.36 26.23 1.63
CA THR A 50 14.70 27.64 1.42
C THR A 50 15.99 27.78 0.62
N GLN A 51 17.02 27.00 0.95
CA GLN A 51 18.31 27.02 0.27
C GLN A 51 18.17 26.53 -1.18
N ALA A 52 17.51 25.38 -1.40
CA ALA A 52 17.29 24.87 -2.75
C ALA A 52 16.51 25.87 -3.62
N SER A 53 15.53 26.57 -3.03
CA SER A 53 14.79 27.63 -3.71
C SER A 53 15.68 28.81 -4.10
N GLN A 54 16.56 29.26 -3.21
CA GLN A 54 17.50 30.36 -3.50
C GLN A 54 18.53 30.01 -4.57
N GLU A 55 19.01 28.77 -4.60
CA GLU A 55 20.01 28.31 -5.58
C GLU A 55 19.42 28.08 -6.97
N SER A 56 18.20 27.54 -7.04
CA SER A 56 17.56 27.14 -8.30
C SER A 56 16.55 28.15 -8.83
N GLY A 57 16.05 29.08 -8.01
CA GLY A 57 14.92 29.92 -8.37
C GLY A 57 13.56 29.19 -8.43
N VAL A 58 13.50 27.89 -8.11
CA VAL A 58 12.25 27.15 -7.94
C VAL A 58 11.58 27.59 -6.62
N PRO A 59 10.27 27.88 -6.58
CA PRO A 59 9.59 28.25 -5.33
C PRO A 59 9.69 27.17 -4.24
N ALA A 60 10.00 27.56 -3.00
CA ALA A 60 10.13 26.63 -1.87
C ALA A 60 8.81 25.87 -1.60
N GLU A 61 7.67 26.55 -1.80
CA GLU A 61 6.33 25.99 -1.68
C GLU A 61 6.13 24.82 -2.65
N LEU A 62 6.63 24.95 -3.89
CA LEU A 62 6.55 23.91 -4.90
C LEU A 62 7.43 22.71 -4.53
N LEU A 63 8.65 22.97 -4.05
CA LEU A 63 9.55 21.90 -3.59
C LEU A 63 8.95 21.11 -2.42
N LYS A 64 8.31 21.79 -1.46
CA LYS A 64 7.58 21.13 -0.36
C LYS A 64 6.44 20.26 -0.87
N ALA A 65 5.63 20.78 -1.80
CA ALA A 65 4.52 20.04 -2.36
C ALA A 65 4.99 18.78 -3.11
N LEU A 66 6.05 18.89 -3.93
CA LEU A 66 6.63 17.75 -4.62
C LEU A 66 7.22 16.73 -3.64
N CYS A 67 8.08 17.17 -2.70
CA CYS A 67 8.70 16.30 -1.70
C CYS A 67 7.67 15.55 -0.82
N GLN A 68 6.52 16.16 -0.54
CA GLN A 68 5.43 15.52 0.19
C GLN A 68 4.59 14.59 -0.68
N MET A 69 4.37 14.92 -1.96
CA MET A 69 3.57 14.08 -2.85
C MET A 69 4.33 12.83 -3.29
N GLU A 70 5.62 13.00 -3.61
CA GLU A 70 6.55 11.94 -3.97
C GLU A 70 6.88 11.12 -2.73
N GLY A 71 8.00 11.37 -2.03
CA GLY A 71 8.41 10.50 -0.91
C GLY A 71 7.83 10.87 0.45
N HIS A 72 6.73 11.61 0.54
CA HIS A 72 6.12 12.00 1.82
C HIS A 72 7.09 12.60 2.85
N LEU A 73 8.00 13.48 2.40
CA LEU A 73 9.10 14.08 3.19
C LEU A 73 10.09 13.07 3.80
N SER A 74 10.15 11.84 3.29
CA SER A 74 11.04 10.78 3.74
C SER A 74 12.20 10.58 2.78
N MET A 75 13.36 10.20 3.32
CA MET A 75 14.49 9.70 2.55
C MET A 75 14.45 8.17 2.40
N HIS A 76 13.51 7.50 3.07
CA HIS A 76 13.33 6.05 3.01
C HIS A 76 14.62 5.26 3.28
N GLY A 77 15.50 5.77 4.17
CA GLY A 77 16.79 5.14 4.46
C GLY A 77 17.77 5.08 3.28
N GLY A 78 17.51 5.81 2.18
CA GLY A 78 18.27 5.74 0.94
C GLY A 78 17.84 4.63 -0.01
N GLU A 79 16.74 3.93 0.29
CA GLU A 79 16.17 2.89 -0.56
C GLU A 79 15.30 3.49 -1.68
N PRO A 80 15.25 2.85 -2.86
CA PRO A 80 14.44 3.33 -3.98
C PRO A 80 12.95 2.96 -3.84
N SER A 81 12.08 3.72 -4.50
CA SER A 81 10.69 3.33 -4.81
C SER A 81 10.61 2.16 -5.80
N VAL A 82 9.40 1.63 -6.04
CA VAL A 82 9.12 0.68 -7.14
C VAL A 82 9.55 1.19 -8.52
N SER A 83 9.64 2.52 -8.70
CA SER A 83 10.15 3.17 -9.92
C SER A 83 11.67 3.40 -9.92
N GLU A 84 12.42 2.86 -8.97
CA GLU A 84 13.87 3.13 -8.83
C GLU A 84 14.20 4.61 -8.55
N GLY A 85 13.27 5.31 -7.88
CA GLY A 85 13.44 6.72 -7.51
C GLY A 85 13.74 6.92 -6.03
N TYR A 86 14.61 7.89 -5.73
CA TYR A 86 15.26 8.03 -4.43
C TYR A 86 14.90 9.32 -3.69
N GLY A 87 14.72 9.17 -2.39
CA GLY A 87 14.45 10.25 -1.45
C GLY A 87 13.11 10.95 -1.70
N CYS A 88 12.89 12.06 -0.99
CA CYS A 88 11.58 12.70 -1.03
C CYS A 88 11.23 13.30 -2.38
N MET A 89 12.22 13.63 -3.21
CA MET A 89 12.02 14.13 -4.57
C MET A 89 11.88 13.02 -5.63
N ASN A 90 11.95 11.73 -5.25
CA ASN A 90 11.82 10.57 -6.13
C ASN A 90 12.72 10.64 -7.39
N LEU A 91 14.00 10.95 -7.21
CA LEU A 91 14.95 11.07 -8.32
C LEU A 91 15.32 9.69 -8.85
N VAL A 92 14.87 9.40 -10.06
CA VAL A 92 14.92 8.09 -10.72
C VAL A 92 16.27 7.84 -11.40
N HIS A 93 16.77 6.62 -11.23
CA HIS A 93 17.78 6.00 -12.07
C HIS A 93 17.29 4.62 -12.48
N THR A 94 16.76 4.48 -13.69
CA THR A 94 16.43 3.16 -14.25
C THR A 94 17.60 2.66 -15.08
N ASP A 95 18.10 1.46 -14.77
CA ASP A 95 19.06 0.80 -15.63
C ASP A 95 18.44 0.41 -16.98
N SER A 96 19.21 0.52 -18.07
CA SER A 96 18.78 0.13 -19.44
C SER A 96 18.61 -1.39 -19.64
N THR A 97 18.71 -2.17 -18.57
CA THR A 97 18.58 -3.62 -18.59
C THR A 97 17.11 -4.05 -18.65
N ASP A 98 16.90 -5.33 -18.91
CA ASP A 98 15.59 -5.94 -18.79
C ASP A 98 14.98 -5.60 -17.41
N GLY A 99 13.86 -4.88 -17.42
CA GLY A 99 13.22 -4.38 -16.21
C GLY A 99 12.80 -5.51 -15.25
N CYS A 100 12.63 -6.72 -15.78
CA CYS A 100 12.36 -7.92 -15.00
C CYS A 100 13.60 -8.42 -14.26
N LYS A 101 14.80 -8.39 -14.86
CA LYS A 101 16.06 -8.70 -14.16
C LYS A 101 16.40 -7.75 -13.03
N GLY A 102 16.26 -6.43 -13.23
CA GLY A 102 16.56 -5.45 -12.18
C GLY A 102 15.67 -5.61 -10.94
N LEU A 103 14.41 -6.04 -11.14
CA LEU A 103 13.47 -6.31 -10.07
C LEU A 103 13.64 -7.72 -9.45
N ALA A 104 13.92 -8.75 -10.26
CA ALA A 104 14.11 -10.14 -9.82
C ALA A 104 15.47 -10.41 -9.15
N GLU A 105 16.54 -9.69 -9.54
CA GLU A 105 17.86 -9.77 -8.86
C GLU A 105 17.78 -9.31 -7.40
N ASN A 106 16.79 -8.47 -7.05
CA ASN A 106 16.53 -8.07 -5.67
C ASN A 106 15.83 -9.17 -4.82
N ARG A 107 15.30 -10.23 -5.44
CA ARG A 107 14.64 -11.37 -4.76
C ARG A 107 15.32 -12.74 -4.98
N GLY A 108 16.12 -12.90 -6.03
CA GLY A 108 16.67 -14.20 -6.45
C GLY A 108 15.74 -15.02 -7.35
N ASP A 109 14.71 -14.39 -7.93
CA ASP A 109 13.71 -15.06 -8.77
C ASP A 109 14.14 -15.18 -10.24
N VAL A 110 13.53 -16.14 -10.96
CA VAL A 110 13.78 -16.35 -12.39
C VAL A 110 12.83 -15.49 -13.21
N CYS A 111 13.40 -14.50 -13.89
CA CYS A 111 12.66 -13.71 -14.86
C CYS A 111 12.14 -14.58 -16.02
N THR A 112 10.81 -14.64 -16.20
CA THR A 112 10.16 -15.39 -17.30
C THR A 112 9.74 -14.50 -18.47
N HIS A 113 9.65 -13.17 -18.28
CA HIS A 113 9.22 -12.21 -19.30
C HIS A 113 10.11 -10.96 -19.32
N HIS A 114 10.91 -10.83 -20.36
CA HIS A 114 11.81 -9.69 -20.54
C HIS A 114 11.09 -8.48 -21.16
N PHE A 115 11.33 -7.27 -20.65
CA PHE A 115 10.81 -6.03 -21.25
C PHE A 115 11.79 -4.87 -21.09
N THR A 116 11.77 -3.94 -22.04
CA THR A 116 12.64 -2.76 -22.03
C THR A 116 11.88 -1.58 -21.44
N ARG A 117 12.38 -1.01 -20.34
CA ARG A 117 11.88 0.26 -19.80
C ARG A 117 12.54 1.43 -20.51
N LYS A 118 11.83 2.56 -20.58
CA LYS A 118 12.46 3.83 -20.97
C LYS A 118 13.52 4.16 -19.92
N GLN A 119 14.76 4.37 -20.36
CA GLN A 119 15.82 4.82 -19.47
C GLN A 119 15.52 6.25 -19.01
N ILE A 120 15.38 6.43 -17.71
CA ILE A 120 15.24 7.71 -17.02
C ILE A 120 16.39 7.80 -16.01
N ASP A 121 17.19 8.87 -16.09
CA ASP A 121 18.33 9.09 -15.20
C ASP A 121 18.35 10.51 -14.63
N THR A 122 17.29 10.87 -13.92
CA THR A 122 17.22 12.17 -13.21
C THR A 122 18.17 12.22 -12.01
N LEU A 123 18.47 11.08 -11.38
CA LEU A 123 19.43 10.97 -10.29
C LEU A 123 20.86 11.25 -10.76
N GLY A 124 21.33 10.55 -11.79
CA GLY A 124 22.67 10.74 -12.35
C GLY A 124 22.83 12.11 -13.00
N HIS A 125 21.79 12.59 -13.69
CA HIS A 125 21.80 13.93 -14.26
C HIS A 125 21.89 15.03 -13.20
N SER A 126 21.07 14.97 -12.15
CA SER A 126 21.14 15.95 -11.06
C SER A 126 22.44 15.88 -10.25
N ALA A 127 23.05 14.70 -10.11
CA ALA A 127 24.38 14.53 -9.53
C ALA A 127 25.45 15.32 -10.31
N GLN A 128 25.38 15.28 -11.65
CA GLN A 128 26.27 16.04 -12.52
C GLN A 128 26.04 17.55 -12.40
N LEU A 129 24.77 17.99 -12.39
CA LEU A 129 24.40 19.40 -12.24
C LEU A 129 24.88 20.01 -10.92
N LEU A 130 24.87 19.24 -9.83
CA LEU A 130 25.25 19.72 -8.50
C LEU A 130 26.71 19.43 -8.11
N HIS A 131 27.44 18.66 -8.92
CA HIS A 131 28.79 18.18 -8.60
C HIS A 131 28.86 17.39 -7.26
N VAL A 132 27.90 16.49 -7.05
CA VAL A 132 27.82 15.59 -5.89
C VAL A 132 27.76 14.13 -6.35
N SER A 133 27.94 13.17 -5.45
CA SER A 133 27.70 11.76 -5.80
C SER A 133 26.21 11.40 -5.75
N SER A 134 25.79 10.41 -6.52
CA SER A 134 24.44 9.86 -6.43
C SER A 134 24.14 9.35 -5.01
N ASP A 135 25.11 8.76 -4.31
CA ASP A 135 24.93 8.28 -2.93
C ASP A 135 24.59 9.42 -1.95
N GLN A 136 25.14 10.60 -2.15
CA GLN A 136 24.76 11.77 -1.37
C GLN A 136 23.30 12.18 -1.65
N ILE A 137 22.86 12.16 -2.91
CA ILE A 137 21.45 12.45 -3.26
C ILE A 137 20.50 11.41 -2.66
N LYS A 138 20.91 10.14 -2.60
CA LYS A 138 20.12 9.05 -2.02
C LYS A 138 19.93 9.19 -0.51
N THR A 139 20.93 9.70 0.21
CA THR A 139 20.98 9.60 1.67
C THR A 139 20.86 10.94 2.41
N ASP A 140 21.11 12.08 1.74
CA ASP A 140 21.04 13.41 2.35
C ASP A 140 19.79 14.17 1.89
N PHE A 141 18.93 14.52 2.85
CA PHE A 141 17.67 15.21 2.61
C PHE A 141 17.83 16.56 1.90
N ALA A 142 18.82 17.37 2.29
CA ALA A 142 19.03 18.68 1.71
C ALA A 142 19.59 18.58 0.29
N ILE A 143 20.52 17.64 0.04
CA ILE A 143 21.06 17.38 -1.29
C ILE A 143 19.97 16.83 -2.21
N ASN A 144 19.09 15.95 -1.73
CA ASN A 144 17.96 15.43 -2.51
C ASN A 144 17.01 16.54 -2.99
N ILE A 145 16.63 17.45 -2.09
CA ILE A 145 15.77 18.61 -2.44
C ILE A 145 16.47 19.51 -3.46
N ARG A 146 17.76 19.80 -3.28
CA ARG A 146 18.54 20.61 -4.24
C ARG A 146 18.60 19.92 -5.61
N ALA A 147 18.75 18.60 -5.64
CA ALA A 147 18.82 17.82 -6.86
C ALA A 147 17.48 17.84 -7.63
N GLY A 148 16.35 17.65 -6.92
CA GLY A 148 15.02 17.81 -7.52
C GLY A 148 14.76 19.23 -8.02
N ALA A 149 15.21 20.25 -7.27
CA ALA A 149 15.12 21.64 -7.69
C ALA A 149 15.93 21.94 -8.97
N ALA A 150 17.11 21.33 -9.13
CA ALA A 150 17.91 21.46 -10.35
C ALA A 150 17.22 20.86 -11.58
N ILE A 151 16.57 19.70 -11.44
CA ILE A 151 15.77 19.09 -12.53
C ILE A 151 14.59 19.99 -12.92
N LEU A 152 13.82 20.49 -11.93
CA LEU A 152 12.71 21.41 -12.20
C LEU A 152 13.16 22.70 -12.86
N HIS A 153 14.29 23.27 -12.43
CA HIS A 153 14.88 24.44 -13.05
C HIS A 153 15.15 24.19 -14.54
N GLU A 154 15.87 23.12 -14.85
CA GLU A 154 16.22 22.79 -16.24
C GLU A 154 14.97 22.56 -17.09
N GLN A 155 13.97 21.84 -16.55
CA GLN A 155 12.70 21.62 -17.22
C GLN A 155 11.97 22.94 -17.49
N ALA A 156 11.88 23.83 -16.50
CA ALA A 156 11.24 25.14 -16.67
C ALA A 156 11.94 26.01 -17.73
N ILE A 157 13.28 26.01 -17.76
CA ILE A 157 14.05 26.70 -18.80
C ILE A 157 13.80 26.09 -20.18
N SER A 158 13.79 24.76 -20.30
CA SER A 158 13.63 24.07 -21.59
C SER A 158 12.24 24.24 -22.21
N LEU A 159 11.20 24.36 -21.36
CA LEU A 159 9.82 24.59 -21.81
C LEU A 159 9.54 26.07 -22.11
N SER A 160 10.36 26.98 -21.60
CA SER A 160 10.23 28.42 -21.83
C SER A 160 10.81 28.81 -23.20
N SER A 161 9.99 29.40 -24.07
CA SER A 161 10.43 29.93 -25.37
C SER A 161 11.53 30.99 -25.28
N THR A 162 11.62 31.69 -24.14
CA THR A 162 12.64 32.72 -23.87
C THR A 162 13.81 32.20 -23.03
N HIS A 163 13.85 30.91 -22.69
CA HIS A 163 14.85 30.32 -21.79
C HIS A 163 15.00 31.07 -20.45
N THR A 164 13.87 31.44 -19.83
CA THR A 164 13.81 32.16 -18.56
C THR A 164 12.89 31.44 -17.58
N LEU A 165 13.20 31.51 -16.28
CA LEU A 165 12.36 30.90 -15.27
C LEU A 165 10.98 31.57 -15.18
N PRO A 166 9.92 30.79 -14.87
CA PRO A 166 8.63 31.35 -14.54
C PRO A 166 8.71 32.24 -13.29
N THR A 167 8.08 33.41 -13.35
CA THR A 167 8.05 34.35 -12.22
C THR A 167 6.82 34.19 -11.32
N GLN A 168 5.78 33.50 -11.83
CA GLN A 168 4.57 33.19 -11.09
C GLN A 168 4.50 31.70 -10.79
N LEU A 169 4.02 31.33 -9.60
CA LEU A 169 3.85 29.93 -9.20
C LEU A 169 2.97 29.14 -10.20
N ALA A 170 1.93 29.80 -10.75
CA ALA A 170 1.02 29.23 -11.74
C ALA A 170 1.74 28.69 -12.99
N ASP A 171 2.80 29.37 -13.42
CA ASP A 171 3.51 29.10 -14.67
C ASP A 171 4.53 27.95 -14.55
N TRP A 172 4.74 27.43 -13.33
CA TRP A 172 5.55 26.22 -13.12
C TRP A 172 4.82 24.93 -13.51
N TYR A 173 3.52 25.00 -13.80
CA TYR A 173 2.66 23.84 -14.09
C TYR A 173 3.24 22.92 -15.16
N GLY A 174 3.76 23.47 -16.26
CA GLY A 174 4.38 22.70 -17.34
C GLY A 174 5.63 21.93 -16.89
N ALA A 175 6.50 22.56 -16.09
CA ALA A 175 7.70 21.93 -15.55
C ALA A 175 7.34 20.80 -14.57
N VAL A 176 6.35 21.03 -13.71
CA VAL A 176 5.83 19.99 -12.81
C VAL A 176 5.26 18.80 -13.58
N ALA A 177 4.51 19.04 -14.65
CA ALA A 177 4.01 17.96 -15.50
C ALA A 177 5.16 17.15 -16.13
N ALA A 178 6.22 17.82 -16.60
CA ALA A 178 7.41 17.16 -17.14
C ALA A 178 8.21 16.39 -16.07
N TYR A 179 8.23 16.85 -14.82
CA TYR A 179 8.92 16.20 -13.70
C TYR A 179 8.45 14.76 -13.46
N SER A 180 7.16 14.48 -13.71
CA SER A 180 6.58 13.13 -13.58
C SER A 180 7.23 12.07 -14.48
N ASN A 181 7.97 12.49 -15.52
CA ASN A 181 8.48 11.64 -16.60
C ASN A 181 7.42 10.84 -17.38
N ALA A 182 6.12 11.10 -17.14
CA ALA A 182 5.04 10.37 -17.76
C ALA A 182 5.04 10.55 -19.29
N THR A 183 4.83 9.44 -20.00
CA THR A 183 4.79 9.40 -21.47
C THR A 183 3.41 9.76 -22.01
N ILE A 184 2.37 9.58 -21.20
CA ILE A 184 0.98 9.86 -21.54
C ILE A 184 0.57 11.25 -21.02
N PRO A 185 0.02 12.14 -21.86
CA PRO A 185 -0.36 13.49 -21.46
C PRO A 185 -1.37 13.56 -20.30
N SER A 186 -2.33 12.64 -20.25
CA SER A 186 -3.32 12.56 -19.16
C SER A 186 -2.66 12.27 -17.81
N THR A 187 -1.63 11.42 -17.79
CA THR A 187 -0.87 11.05 -16.58
C THR A 187 -0.02 12.22 -16.06
N ALA A 188 0.70 12.91 -16.94
CA ALA A 188 1.46 14.10 -16.55
C ALA A 188 0.56 15.26 -16.10
N THR A 189 -0.60 15.44 -16.74
CA THR A 189 -1.61 16.42 -16.31
C THR A 189 -2.14 16.07 -14.92
N MET A 190 -2.48 14.79 -14.70
CA MET A 190 -2.90 14.30 -13.39
C MET A 190 -1.89 14.59 -12.29
N TYR A 191 -0.62 14.34 -12.57
CA TYR A 191 0.48 14.58 -11.63
C TYR A 191 0.57 16.07 -11.27
N ALA A 192 0.60 16.95 -12.27
CA ALA A 192 0.67 18.39 -12.02
C ALA A 192 -0.57 18.93 -11.29
N ASP A 193 -1.77 18.45 -11.62
CA ASP A 193 -3.00 18.77 -10.90
C ASP A 193 -2.90 18.39 -9.41
N ALA A 194 -2.32 17.22 -9.10
CA ALA A 194 -2.17 16.75 -7.72
C ALA A 194 -1.20 17.63 -6.92
N VAL A 195 -0.05 18.01 -7.49
CA VAL A 195 0.90 18.94 -6.87
C VAL A 195 0.24 20.30 -6.61
N PHE A 196 -0.47 20.83 -7.61
CA PHE A 196 -1.13 22.13 -7.48
C PHE A 196 -2.29 22.11 -6.49
N LYS A 197 -2.99 20.99 -6.37
CA LYS A 197 -4.01 20.79 -5.33
C LYS A 197 -3.38 20.82 -3.94
N LEU A 198 -2.22 20.18 -3.76
CA LEU A 198 -1.48 20.21 -2.50
C LEU A 198 -0.96 21.63 -2.18
N LEU A 199 -0.52 22.39 -3.19
CA LEU A 199 -0.21 23.82 -3.06
C LEU A 199 -1.42 24.62 -2.58
N GLN A 200 -2.59 24.38 -3.18
CA GLN A 200 -3.83 25.08 -2.83
C GLN A 200 -4.32 24.74 -1.42
N SER A 201 -4.22 23.48 -1.00
CA SER A 201 -4.71 23.05 0.31
C SER A 201 -3.72 23.29 1.45
N GLY A 202 -2.42 23.33 1.14
CA GLY A 202 -1.36 23.24 2.15
C GLY A 202 -1.33 21.89 2.87
N PHE A 203 -0.36 21.72 3.77
CA PHE A 203 -0.25 20.58 4.68
C PHE A 203 0.72 20.88 5.84
N THR A 204 0.65 20.06 6.88
CA THR A 204 1.69 19.92 7.90
C THR A 204 2.04 18.45 8.03
N ALA A 205 3.33 18.13 7.92
CA ALA A 205 3.83 16.76 7.99
C ALA A 205 5.22 16.73 8.63
N THR A 206 5.70 15.54 8.98
CA THR A 206 7.02 15.35 9.60
C THR A 206 7.97 14.57 8.70
N THR A 207 9.25 14.93 8.73
CA THR A 207 10.34 14.17 8.11
C THR A 207 10.67 12.90 8.91
N ASP A 208 11.56 12.06 8.39
CA ASP A 208 12.12 10.90 9.11
C ASP A 208 12.83 11.29 10.42
N SER A 209 13.41 12.49 10.47
CA SER A 209 14.05 13.06 11.67
C SER A 209 13.06 13.62 12.69
N GLY A 210 11.75 13.59 12.40
CA GLY A 210 10.70 14.17 13.23
C GLY A 210 10.56 15.69 13.11
N GLU A 211 11.27 16.33 12.18
CA GLU A 211 11.14 17.76 11.93
C GLU A 211 9.81 18.06 11.26
N THR A 212 9.12 19.11 11.72
CA THR A 212 7.85 19.53 11.13
C THR A 212 8.10 20.43 9.92
N VAL A 213 7.49 20.09 8.80
CA VAL A 213 7.43 20.92 7.58
C VAL A 213 6.00 21.39 7.41
N THR A 214 5.84 22.69 7.12
CA THR A 214 4.52 23.27 6.86
C THR A 214 4.50 23.98 5.51
N LEU A 215 3.46 23.66 4.73
CA LEU A 215 3.06 24.40 3.55
C LEU A 215 1.72 25.09 3.86
N SER A 216 1.72 26.41 3.95
CA SER A 216 0.46 27.15 4.07
C SER A 216 -0.30 27.09 2.74
N PRO A 217 -1.65 27.10 2.75
CA PRO A 217 -2.46 27.18 1.52
C PRO A 217 -2.02 28.32 0.60
N GLN A 218 -1.79 28.02 -0.67
CA GLN A 218 -1.39 28.99 -1.69
C GLN A 218 -2.59 29.40 -2.56
N SER A 219 -2.75 30.70 -2.78
CA SER A 219 -3.74 31.20 -3.75
C SER A 219 -3.14 31.12 -5.15
N VAL A 220 -3.26 29.96 -5.79
CA VAL A 220 -2.71 29.69 -7.12
C VAL A 220 -3.74 28.99 -7.99
N THR A 221 -3.90 29.48 -9.22
CA THR A 221 -4.65 28.80 -10.29
C THR A 221 -3.64 28.25 -11.29
N PRO A 222 -3.62 26.94 -11.57
CA PRO A 222 -2.69 26.35 -12.51
C PRO A 222 -2.77 27.01 -13.90
N ASN A 223 -1.62 27.35 -14.48
CA ASN A 223 -1.58 27.80 -15.87
C ASN A 223 -1.43 26.60 -16.82
N HIS A 224 -2.55 25.99 -17.22
CA HIS A 224 -2.52 24.86 -18.14
C HIS A 224 -1.92 25.19 -19.53
N ALA A 225 -1.79 26.47 -19.91
CA ALA A 225 -1.19 26.85 -21.18
C ALA A 225 0.31 26.55 -21.25
N THR A 226 1.00 26.36 -20.11
CA THR A 226 2.41 25.97 -20.07
C THR A 226 2.62 24.47 -20.27
N LEU A 227 1.53 23.68 -20.38
CA LEU A 227 1.62 22.25 -20.60
C LEU A 227 2.13 21.97 -22.02
N HIS A 228 3.41 21.65 -22.14
CA HIS A 228 4.04 21.31 -23.41
C HIS A 228 4.60 19.89 -23.34
N ILE A 229 3.70 18.92 -23.29
CA ILE A 229 4.10 17.52 -23.43
C ILE A 229 4.23 17.26 -24.92
N ASN A 230 5.47 17.08 -25.37
CA ASN A 230 5.72 16.54 -26.69
C ASN A 230 5.13 15.13 -26.74
N ALA A 231 3.90 15.00 -27.23
CA ALA A 231 3.30 13.74 -27.67
C ALA A 231 4.04 13.15 -28.90
N LYS A 232 5.30 13.52 -29.10
CA LYS A 232 6.17 13.20 -30.23
C LYS A 232 7.27 12.18 -29.87
N GLY A 233 7.00 11.33 -28.89
CA GLY A 233 7.49 9.96 -29.01
C GLY A 233 6.31 9.16 -29.53
N ASP A 234 6.45 8.48 -30.66
CA ASP A 234 5.71 7.23 -30.86
C ASP A 234 6.11 6.35 -29.67
N ALA A 235 5.43 6.50 -28.52
CA ALA A 235 5.47 5.48 -27.50
C ALA A 235 4.84 4.29 -28.19
N THR A 236 5.69 3.38 -28.68
CA THR A 236 5.24 2.14 -29.26
C THR A 236 4.39 1.48 -28.20
N LEU A 237 3.07 1.51 -28.40
CA LEU A 237 2.14 0.86 -27.49
C LEU A 237 2.49 -0.63 -27.45
N PRO A 238 2.23 -1.32 -26.32
CA PRO A 238 2.42 -2.76 -26.28
C PRO A 238 1.60 -3.44 -27.39
N ALA A 239 2.04 -4.63 -27.81
CA ALA A 239 1.38 -5.36 -28.89
C ALA A 239 -0.10 -5.59 -28.56
N GLY A 240 -0.98 -5.34 -29.53
CA GLY A 240 -2.43 -5.46 -29.37
C GLY A 240 -3.11 -4.28 -28.67
N CYS A 241 -2.36 -3.28 -28.21
CA CYS A 241 -2.92 -2.11 -27.53
C CYS A 241 -3.18 -0.92 -28.46
N THR A 242 -4.13 -0.08 -28.06
CA THR A 242 -4.53 1.16 -28.75
C THR A 242 -4.72 2.30 -27.74
N SER A 243 -4.56 3.54 -28.17
CA SER A 243 -4.71 4.73 -27.33
C SER A 243 -6.16 5.24 -27.24
N ASP A 244 -7.12 4.54 -27.86
CA ASP A 244 -8.53 4.92 -27.87
C ASP A 244 -9.43 3.76 -27.40
N LYS A 245 -10.71 4.09 -27.14
CA LYS A 245 -11.78 3.12 -26.85
C LYS A 245 -11.64 2.31 -25.55
N ALA A 246 -10.74 2.69 -24.65
CA ALA A 246 -10.84 2.25 -23.26
C ALA A 246 -12.13 2.80 -22.63
N GLU A 247 -12.76 2.01 -21.77
CA GLU A 247 -13.96 2.43 -21.03
C GLU A 247 -13.60 3.49 -19.99
N TYR A 248 -12.45 3.35 -19.33
CA TYR A 248 -11.83 4.44 -18.61
C TYR A 248 -10.98 5.24 -19.58
N ALA A 249 -11.49 6.36 -20.07
CA ALA A 249 -10.90 7.13 -21.17
C ALA A 249 -9.39 7.46 -21.04
N PRO A 250 -8.83 7.69 -19.83
CA PRO A 250 -7.38 7.89 -19.67
C PRO A 250 -6.51 6.63 -19.83
N ALA A 251 -7.08 5.43 -19.86
CA ALA A 251 -6.33 4.19 -20.02
C ALA A 251 -5.96 3.90 -21.48
N ILE A 252 -4.87 3.16 -21.65
CA ILE A 252 -4.50 2.48 -22.89
C ILE A 252 -5.36 1.21 -23.00
N ASN A 253 -6.04 1.05 -24.12
CA ASN A 253 -6.88 -0.11 -24.37
C ASN A 253 -6.03 -1.28 -24.86
N CYS A 254 -5.92 -2.32 -24.04
CA CYS A 254 -5.24 -3.58 -24.30
C CYS A 254 -6.19 -4.78 -24.17
N ILE A 255 -7.49 -4.58 -24.43
CA ILE A 255 -8.51 -5.59 -24.21
C ILE A 255 -8.18 -6.88 -24.98
N LEU A 256 -8.21 -8.01 -24.26
CA LEU A 256 -7.87 -9.33 -24.81
C LEU A 256 -8.85 -9.77 -25.92
N ASP A 257 -8.32 -10.47 -26.94
CA ASP A 257 -9.16 -11.02 -28.01
C ASP A 257 -10.07 -12.12 -27.45
N GLN A 258 -11.38 -11.87 -27.55
CA GLN A 258 -12.42 -12.78 -27.13
C GLN A 258 -12.22 -14.20 -27.68
N LYS A 259 -11.88 -14.36 -28.96
CA LYS A 259 -11.79 -15.69 -29.58
C LYS A 259 -10.71 -16.59 -29.01
N THR A 260 -9.71 -16.03 -28.34
CA THR A 260 -8.55 -16.78 -27.85
C THR A 260 -8.40 -16.77 -26.34
N HIS A 261 -9.16 -15.95 -25.62
CA HIS A 261 -9.02 -15.78 -24.16
C HIS A 261 -10.34 -15.94 -23.39
N ASP A 262 -11.50 -15.76 -24.05
CA ASP A 262 -12.82 -15.92 -23.42
C ASP A 262 -13.20 -17.39 -23.33
N CYS A 263 -13.33 -17.89 -22.10
CA CYS A 263 -13.71 -19.25 -21.77
C CYS A 263 -15.07 -19.67 -22.34
N ASN A 264 -15.94 -18.73 -22.68
CA ASN A 264 -17.22 -19.02 -23.35
C ASN A 264 -17.07 -19.33 -24.84
N THR A 265 -15.93 -18.99 -25.46
CA THR A 265 -15.71 -19.13 -26.91
C THR A 265 -14.51 -20.00 -27.27
N THR A 266 -13.54 -20.14 -26.36
CA THR A 266 -12.43 -21.08 -26.51
C THR A 266 -12.92 -22.53 -26.37
N ALA A 267 -12.27 -23.47 -27.04
CA ALA A 267 -12.62 -24.89 -26.90
C ALA A 267 -12.26 -25.43 -25.51
N ASP A 268 -13.07 -26.33 -24.95
CA ASP A 268 -12.99 -26.86 -23.55
C ASP A 268 -11.60 -27.33 -23.06
N ASN A 269 -10.67 -27.67 -23.96
CA ASN A 269 -9.32 -28.14 -23.62
C ASN A 269 -8.23 -27.11 -23.93
N GLN A 270 -8.59 -25.85 -24.15
CA GLN A 270 -7.66 -24.74 -24.36
C GLN A 270 -7.64 -23.85 -23.11
N PRO A 271 -6.46 -23.34 -22.71
CA PRO A 271 -6.41 -22.30 -21.69
C PRO A 271 -7.21 -21.06 -22.13
N CYS A 272 -7.86 -20.45 -21.16
CA CYS A 272 -8.62 -19.23 -21.26
C CYS A 272 -8.56 -18.57 -19.88
N ASN A 273 -8.78 -17.25 -19.81
CA ASN A 273 -8.51 -16.52 -18.57
C ASN A 273 -9.57 -15.53 -18.14
N TYR A 274 -10.69 -15.43 -18.86
CA TYR A 274 -11.87 -14.68 -18.42
C TYR A 274 -13.14 -15.26 -19.05
N GLU A 275 -14.31 -14.81 -18.59
CA GLU A 275 -15.60 -15.15 -19.19
C GLU A 275 -16.32 -13.88 -19.64
N SER A 276 -16.82 -13.86 -20.87
CA SER A 276 -17.76 -12.81 -21.28
C SER A 276 -19.03 -12.85 -20.42
N ALA A 277 -19.49 -11.68 -20.00
CA ALA A 277 -20.69 -11.54 -19.17
C ALA A 277 -21.45 -10.26 -19.51
N ASN A 278 -22.62 -10.06 -18.90
CA ASN A 278 -23.46 -8.88 -19.11
C ASN A 278 -23.64 -8.12 -17.79
N ARG A 279 -22.51 -7.82 -17.12
CA ARG A 279 -22.51 -7.08 -15.87
C ARG A 279 -22.62 -5.57 -16.14
N PRO A 280 -23.36 -4.80 -15.32
CA PRO A 280 -23.98 -5.20 -14.05
C PRO A 280 -25.42 -5.74 -14.18
N GLN A 281 -25.89 -6.14 -15.36
CA GLN A 281 -27.29 -6.54 -15.59
C GLN A 281 -27.61 -7.95 -15.11
N ASP A 282 -26.68 -8.91 -15.26
CA ASP A 282 -26.84 -10.29 -14.80
C ASP A 282 -26.25 -10.53 -13.39
N LEU A 283 -25.12 -9.90 -13.09
CA LEU A 283 -24.44 -9.90 -11.80
C LEU A 283 -24.00 -8.49 -11.46
N ASP A 284 -24.13 -8.07 -10.21
CA ASP A 284 -23.66 -6.74 -9.77
C ASP A 284 -22.14 -6.64 -9.78
N ILE A 285 -21.64 -5.44 -10.10
CA ILE A 285 -20.24 -5.05 -9.86
C ILE A 285 -20.25 -4.23 -8.58
N SER A 286 -20.00 -4.89 -7.44
CA SER A 286 -20.05 -4.25 -6.12
C SER A 286 -18.69 -4.01 -5.50
N ARG A 287 -17.61 -4.63 -6.00
CA ARG A 287 -16.27 -4.54 -5.41
C ARG A 287 -15.21 -4.10 -6.38
N ILE A 288 -14.14 -3.53 -5.83
CA ILE A 288 -12.88 -3.30 -6.52
C ILE A 288 -11.80 -4.00 -5.71
N VAL A 289 -11.03 -4.87 -6.35
CA VAL A 289 -9.92 -5.59 -5.71
C VAL A 289 -8.62 -4.95 -6.14
N ILE A 290 -7.80 -4.60 -5.15
CA ILE A 290 -6.47 -4.02 -5.32
C ILE A 290 -5.46 -5.14 -5.17
N HIS A 291 -4.59 -5.26 -6.18
CA HIS A 291 -3.53 -6.22 -6.25
C HIS A 291 -2.18 -5.54 -6.48
N ASP A 292 -1.12 -6.30 -6.30
CA ASP A 292 0.15 -6.05 -6.96
C ASP A 292 0.58 -7.25 -7.81
N VAL A 293 1.35 -6.96 -8.86
CA VAL A 293 1.65 -7.93 -9.92
C VAL A 293 2.84 -8.84 -9.61
N GLU A 294 3.53 -8.61 -8.49
CA GLU A 294 4.83 -9.24 -8.20
C GLU A 294 5.86 -9.01 -9.33
N GLY A 295 5.93 -7.77 -9.81
CA GLY A 295 6.74 -7.39 -10.96
C GLY A 295 6.35 -6.06 -11.61
N SER A 296 6.38 -6.00 -12.95
CA SER A 296 6.05 -4.80 -13.70
C SER A 296 4.70 -4.89 -14.42
N ALA A 297 4.13 -3.73 -14.78
CA ALA A 297 2.89 -3.67 -15.54
C ALA A 297 3.00 -4.38 -16.91
N LEU A 298 4.12 -4.23 -17.61
CA LEU A 298 4.31 -4.87 -18.92
C LEU A 298 4.52 -6.39 -18.81
N ALA A 299 5.12 -6.87 -17.72
CA ALA A 299 5.21 -8.30 -17.45
C ALA A 299 3.83 -8.89 -17.16
N ALA A 300 3.01 -8.22 -16.34
CA ALA A 300 1.63 -8.61 -16.09
C ALA A 300 0.80 -8.63 -17.39
N LEU A 301 0.92 -7.58 -18.22
CA LEU A 301 0.26 -7.53 -19.52
C LEU A 301 0.67 -8.70 -20.42
N ALA A 302 1.98 -9.01 -20.50
CA ALA A 302 2.47 -10.14 -21.27
C ALA A 302 1.93 -11.48 -20.75
N THR A 303 1.83 -11.65 -19.42
CA THR A 303 1.20 -12.82 -18.79
C THR A 303 -0.26 -12.94 -19.20
N PHE A 304 -1.05 -11.87 -19.15
CA PHE A 304 -2.49 -11.93 -19.49
C PHE A 304 -2.74 -12.12 -20.98
N GLN A 305 -1.82 -11.68 -21.85
CA GLN A 305 -1.86 -11.88 -23.30
C GLN A 305 -1.37 -13.27 -23.76
N ALA A 306 -0.74 -14.05 -22.88
CA ALA A 306 -0.25 -15.37 -23.23
C ALA A 306 -1.42 -16.35 -23.38
N LEU A 307 -1.47 -17.08 -24.52
CA LEU A 307 -2.50 -18.11 -24.78
C LEU A 307 -2.45 -19.31 -23.82
N THR A 308 -1.44 -19.38 -22.96
CA THR A 308 -1.33 -20.39 -21.89
C THR A 308 -1.80 -19.88 -20.53
N SER A 309 -2.16 -18.60 -20.44
CA SER A 309 -2.59 -17.98 -19.19
C SER A 309 -3.98 -18.44 -18.78
N VAL A 310 -4.18 -18.53 -17.47
CA VAL A 310 -5.46 -18.88 -16.83
C VAL A 310 -5.86 -17.84 -15.79
N VAL A 311 -5.22 -16.66 -15.83
CA VAL A 311 -5.48 -15.52 -14.94
C VAL A 311 -5.57 -14.24 -15.76
N SER A 312 -6.36 -13.29 -15.26
CA SER A 312 -6.56 -11.98 -15.89
C SER A 312 -7.09 -10.99 -14.88
N THR A 313 -6.90 -9.70 -15.17
CA THR A 313 -7.49 -8.59 -14.41
C THR A 313 -8.11 -7.57 -15.36
N HIS A 314 -8.85 -6.59 -14.84
CA HIS A 314 -9.48 -5.58 -15.69
C HIS A 314 -8.54 -4.44 -16.04
N TYR A 315 -7.74 -4.00 -15.05
CA TYR A 315 -6.81 -2.89 -15.22
C TYR A 315 -5.43 -3.19 -14.63
N ILE A 316 -4.39 -2.61 -15.23
CA ILE A 316 -3.03 -2.60 -14.69
C ILE A 316 -2.58 -1.15 -14.55
N VAL A 317 -1.93 -0.80 -13.44
CA VAL A 317 -1.36 0.52 -13.18
C VAL A 317 0.16 0.42 -13.07
N ASP A 318 0.86 1.06 -14.01
CA ASP A 318 2.31 1.14 -14.02
C ASP A 318 2.84 2.19 -13.03
N THR A 319 4.12 2.06 -12.72
CA THR A 319 4.89 2.98 -11.89
C THR A 319 4.93 4.40 -12.44
N ASP A 320 4.83 4.62 -13.76
CA ASP A 320 4.75 5.96 -14.34
C ASP A 320 3.33 6.56 -14.30
N GLY A 321 2.34 5.80 -13.78
CA GLY A 321 0.93 6.18 -13.71
C GLY A 321 0.14 5.88 -14.98
N THR A 322 0.73 5.19 -15.97
CA THR A 322 -0.02 4.66 -17.11
C THR A 322 -0.99 3.57 -16.64
N VAL A 323 -2.24 3.66 -17.09
CA VAL A 323 -3.26 2.63 -16.85
C VAL A 323 -3.50 1.86 -18.14
N TYR A 324 -3.47 0.54 -18.07
CA TYR A 324 -3.83 -0.35 -19.16
C TYR A 324 -5.17 -1.02 -18.82
N GLN A 325 -6.12 -1.01 -19.76
CA GLN A 325 -7.35 -1.79 -19.65
C GLN A 325 -7.20 -3.10 -20.40
N VAL A 326 -7.33 -4.23 -19.69
CA VAL A 326 -7.08 -5.58 -20.21
C VAL A 326 -8.37 -6.38 -20.45
N LEU A 327 -9.43 -6.08 -19.70
CA LEU A 327 -10.76 -6.63 -19.92
C LEU A 327 -11.80 -5.52 -19.96
N ARG A 328 -12.96 -5.80 -20.55
CA ARG A 328 -14.13 -4.93 -20.35
C ARG A 328 -14.63 -5.09 -18.93
N ASN A 329 -15.22 -4.04 -18.39
CA ASN A 329 -15.82 -4.08 -17.05
C ASN A 329 -16.97 -5.08 -16.96
N GLU A 330 -17.68 -5.35 -18.07
CA GLU A 330 -18.76 -6.32 -18.09
C GLU A 330 -18.26 -7.78 -17.93
N ASP A 331 -17.05 -8.09 -18.39
CA ASP A 331 -16.48 -9.44 -18.47
C ASP A 331 -15.87 -9.89 -17.13
N ILE A 332 -15.99 -11.16 -16.76
CA ILE A 332 -15.51 -11.69 -15.47
C ILE A 332 -14.03 -12.10 -15.59
N GLY A 333 -13.14 -11.31 -14.98
CA GLY A 333 -11.71 -11.65 -14.88
C GLY A 333 -11.40 -12.70 -13.82
N TYR A 334 -10.39 -13.52 -14.05
CA TYR A 334 -9.91 -14.54 -13.11
C TYR A 334 -8.75 -13.99 -12.26
N GLN A 335 -9.08 -13.16 -11.26
CA GLN A 335 -8.11 -12.40 -10.45
C GLN A 335 -8.06 -12.78 -8.96
N ALA A 336 -9.19 -13.10 -8.34
CA ALA A 336 -9.30 -13.13 -6.87
C ALA A 336 -9.05 -14.51 -6.24
N GLY A 337 -8.89 -15.57 -7.04
CA GLY A 337 -8.87 -16.96 -6.55
C GLY A 337 -10.20 -17.47 -5.95
N ASN A 338 -11.15 -16.57 -5.67
CA ASN A 338 -12.50 -16.87 -5.24
C ASN A 338 -13.49 -16.40 -6.33
N TYR A 339 -14.05 -17.37 -7.06
CA TYR A 339 -14.86 -17.07 -8.25
C TYR A 339 -16.11 -16.24 -7.96
N TRP A 340 -16.67 -16.30 -6.75
CA TRP A 340 -17.76 -15.38 -6.37
C TRP A 340 -17.26 -13.93 -6.35
N TYR A 341 -16.07 -13.66 -5.80
CA TYR A 341 -15.50 -12.31 -5.86
C TYR A 341 -15.15 -11.90 -7.28
N ASN A 342 -14.64 -12.81 -8.14
CA ASN A 342 -14.42 -12.52 -9.57
C ASN A 342 -15.71 -12.02 -10.24
N GLN A 343 -16.83 -12.70 -10.00
CA GLN A 343 -18.14 -12.35 -10.54
C GLN A 343 -18.60 -10.94 -10.13
N HIS A 344 -18.26 -10.52 -8.91
CA HIS A 344 -18.79 -9.30 -8.30
C HIS A 344 -17.79 -8.14 -8.21
N SER A 345 -16.65 -8.23 -8.90
CA SER A 345 -15.60 -7.22 -8.78
C SER A 345 -14.93 -6.82 -10.10
N ILE A 346 -14.28 -5.65 -10.03
CA ILE A 346 -13.24 -5.20 -10.95
C ILE A 346 -11.89 -5.38 -10.25
N GLY A 347 -10.96 -6.12 -10.87
CA GLY A 347 -9.58 -6.26 -10.40
C GLY A 347 -8.67 -5.16 -10.96
N ILE A 348 -7.77 -4.64 -10.13
CA ILE A 348 -6.75 -3.66 -10.51
C ILE A 348 -5.39 -4.10 -10.00
N GLU A 349 -4.50 -4.40 -10.94
CA GLU A 349 -3.12 -4.80 -10.71
C GLU A 349 -2.18 -3.59 -10.65
N HIS A 350 -1.24 -3.57 -9.70
CA HIS A 350 -0.24 -2.51 -9.58
C HIS A 350 1.17 -3.07 -9.77
N ALA A 351 1.98 -2.42 -10.60
CA ALA A 351 3.40 -2.74 -10.69
C ALA A 351 4.07 -2.57 -9.31
N GLY A 352 4.62 -3.65 -8.75
CA GLY A 352 5.08 -3.67 -7.37
C GLY A 352 5.24 -5.07 -6.82
N PHE A 353 5.29 -5.13 -5.50
CA PHE A 353 5.69 -6.31 -4.73
C PHE A 353 5.11 -6.26 -3.30
N ASP A 354 4.46 -7.33 -2.87
CA ASP A 354 3.76 -7.44 -1.59
C ASP A 354 4.69 -7.42 -0.36
N ALA A 355 5.81 -8.17 -0.41
CA ALA A 355 6.68 -8.46 0.73
C ALA A 355 7.88 -7.52 0.84
N THR A 356 8.18 -6.80 -0.24
CA THR A 356 9.32 -5.86 -0.32
C THR A 356 8.90 -4.46 -0.74
N GLY A 357 7.60 -4.17 -0.63
CA GLY A 357 7.00 -2.87 -0.90
C GLY A 357 7.45 -1.73 0.03
N TYR A 358 8.40 -1.94 0.96
CA TYR A 358 9.08 -0.82 1.63
C TYR A 358 9.77 0.10 0.61
N LYS A 359 10.06 -0.42 -0.59
CA LYS A 359 10.17 0.38 -1.80
C LYS A 359 8.82 1.05 -2.07
N TRP A 360 8.59 2.20 -1.44
CA TRP A 360 7.30 2.88 -1.43
C TRP A 360 6.65 2.90 -2.83
N TYR A 361 5.43 2.36 -2.93
CA TYR A 361 4.55 2.56 -4.08
C TYR A 361 4.47 4.06 -4.37
N ASN A 362 4.73 4.45 -5.62
CA ASN A 362 5.03 5.86 -5.89
C ASN A 362 3.78 6.71 -6.10
N ALA A 363 3.98 8.03 -6.13
CA ALA A 363 2.90 9.01 -6.20
C ALA A 363 2.05 8.86 -7.48
N THR A 364 2.70 8.69 -8.63
CA THR A 364 2.03 8.55 -9.93
C THR A 364 1.11 7.35 -9.97
N GLN A 365 1.56 6.21 -9.44
CA GLN A 365 0.76 5.00 -9.39
C GLN A 365 -0.46 5.15 -8.46
N TYR A 366 -0.27 5.66 -7.24
CA TYR A 366 -1.40 5.93 -6.33
C TYR A 366 -2.42 6.92 -6.93
N LEU A 367 -1.95 7.98 -7.58
CA LEU A 367 -2.82 8.98 -8.20
C LEU A 367 -3.63 8.38 -9.36
N ALA A 368 -2.98 7.61 -10.24
CA ALA A 368 -3.63 6.96 -11.38
C ALA A 368 -4.70 5.98 -10.91
N SER A 369 -4.33 5.13 -9.95
CA SER A 369 -5.22 4.16 -9.35
C SER A 369 -6.40 4.83 -8.62
N ALA A 370 -6.16 5.88 -7.83
CA ALA A 370 -7.21 6.57 -7.10
C ALA A 370 -8.23 7.24 -8.05
N LYS A 371 -7.78 7.76 -9.20
CA LYS A 371 -8.68 8.29 -10.24
C LYS A 371 -9.49 7.19 -10.92
N LEU A 372 -8.86 6.05 -11.22
CA LEU A 372 -9.54 4.88 -11.79
C LEU A 372 -10.61 4.35 -10.82
N VAL A 373 -10.26 4.14 -9.55
CA VAL A 373 -11.21 3.68 -8.52
C VAL A 373 -12.33 4.67 -8.30
N ALA A 374 -12.05 5.97 -8.27
CA ALA A 374 -13.10 6.98 -8.19
C ALA A 374 -14.05 6.97 -9.40
N TYR A 375 -13.54 6.70 -10.61
CA TYR A 375 -14.37 6.50 -11.81
C TYR A 375 -15.28 5.28 -11.64
N LEU A 376 -14.73 4.14 -11.23
CA LEU A 376 -15.49 2.89 -11.04
C LEU A 376 -16.53 3.02 -9.92
N ILE A 377 -16.19 3.66 -8.80
CA ILE A 377 -17.12 3.98 -7.71
C ILE A 377 -18.32 4.77 -8.23
N LYS A 378 -18.08 5.81 -9.02
CA LYS A 378 -19.16 6.65 -9.57
C LYS A 378 -19.99 5.91 -10.61
N GLN A 379 -19.35 5.08 -11.43
CA GLN A 379 -20.01 4.32 -12.50
C GLN A 379 -20.94 3.25 -11.94
N TYR A 380 -20.48 2.50 -10.93
CA TYR A 380 -21.20 1.35 -10.39
C TYR A 380 -21.87 1.61 -9.03
N HIS A 381 -21.76 2.84 -8.50
CA HIS A 381 -22.30 3.23 -7.20
C HIS A 381 -21.76 2.38 -6.04
N ILE A 382 -20.49 1.99 -6.15
CA ILE A 382 -19.80 1.17 -5.13
C ILE A 382 -19.58 2.02 -3.87
N PRO A 383 -20.00 1.56 -2.68
CA PRO A 383 -19.75 2.29 -1.44
C PRO A 383 -18.25 2.47 -1.19
N PHE A 384 -17.81 3.69 -0.91
CA PHE A 384 -16.40 3.98 -0.65
C PHE A 384 -16.01 3.65 0.80
N ASN A 385 -15.64 2.40 1.04
CA ASN A 385 -15.01 1.90 2.27
C ASN A 385 -14.20 0.63 1.96
N HIS A 386 -13.47 0.12 2.96
CA HIS A 386 -12.60 -1.05 2.81
C HIS A 386 -13.36 -2.38 2.65
N ASP A 387 -14.67 -2.42 2.90
CA ASP A 387 -15.47 -3.62 2.70
C ASP A 387 -15.80 -3.83 1.21
N TYR A 388 -15.76 -2.76 0.40
CA TYR A 388 -16.01 -2.81 -1.05
C TYR A 388 -14.78 -2.48 -1.91
N ILE A 389 -13.80 -1.76 -1.36
CA ILE A 389 -12.49 -1.53 -1.98
C ILE A 389 -11.47 -2.36 -1.18
N VAL A 390 -11.21 -3.57 -1.64
CA VAL A 390 -10.56 -4.62 -0.84
C VAL A 390 -9.15 -4.91 -1.34
N SER A 391 -8.24 -5.30 -0.45
CA SER A 391 -7.02 -6.04 -0.81
C SER A 391 -7.40 -7.43 -1.32
N HIS A 392 -6.54 -8.07 -2.12
CA HIS A 392 -6.65 -9.51 -2.36
C HIS A 392 -6.40 -10.29 -1.05
N GLY A 393 -5.51 -9.78 -0.19
CA GLY A 393 -5.31 -10.24 1.20
C GLY A 393 -6.59 -10.38 2.01
N ALA A 394 -7.54 -9.44 1.87
CA ALA A 394 -8.83 -9.50 2.55
C ALA A 394 -9.82 -10.52 1.94
N ILE A 395 -9.55 -11.09 0.75
CA ILE A 395 -10.46 -12.04 0.10
C ILE A 395 -10.23 -13.44 0.66
N PRO A 396 -11.27 -14.11 1.20
CA PRO A 396 -11.15 -15.49 1.66
C PRO A 396 -10.95 -16.44 0.48
N ALA A 397 -10.21 -17.52 0.72
CA ALA A 397 -10.28 -18.68 -0.14
C ALA A 397 -11.74 -19.19 -0.18
N PRO A 398 -12.25 -19.66 -1.33
CA PRO A 398 -13.62 -20.17 -1.39
C PRO A 398 -13.78 -21.42 -0.52
N THR A 399 -12.74 -22.25 -0.38
CA THR A 399 -12.73 -23.49 0.41
C THR A 399 -11.41 -23.67 1.14
N LEU A 400 -11.38 -24.58 2.12
CA LEU A 400 -10.16 -24.98 2.81
C LEU A 400 -9.12 -25.67 1.90
N GLY A 401 -9.52 -26.22 0.75
CA GLY A 401 -8.60 -26.90 -0.18
C GLY A 401 -7.74 -25.94 -1.01
N THR A 402 -8.10 -24.67 -1.02
CA THR A 402 -7.43 -23.58 -1.76
C THR A 402 -6.99 -22.47 -0.81
N SER A 403 -6.80 -22.78 0.47
CA SER A 403 -6.39 -21.84 1.52
C SER A 403 -4.87 -21.94 1.80
N PRO A 404 -4.22 -20.83 2.22
CA PRO A 404 -4.77 -19.48 2.23
C PRO A 404 -4.88 -18.96 0.80
N ASN A 405 -5.72 -17.93 0.60
CA ASN A 405 -5.70 -17.19 -0.66
C ASN A 405 -4.49 -16.22 -0.64
N HIS A 406 -4.41 -15.30 -1.58
CA HIS A 406 -3.29 -14.36 -1.67
C HIS A 406 -3.23 -13.33 -0.52
N VAL A 407 -2.16 -12.54 -0.47
CA VAL A 407 -1.83 -11.52 0.55
C VAL A 407 -1.57 -10.11 -0.04
N ASP A 408 -1.59 -9.96 -1.37
CA ASP A 408 -1.37 -8.69 -2.04
C ASP A 408 -2.51 -7.68 -1.78
N PRO A 409 -2.23 -6.37 -1.75
CA PRO A 409 -0.96 -5.69 -2.04
C PRO A 409 0.02 -5.63 -0.85
N GLY A 410 -0.27 -6.40 0.21
CA GLY A 410 0.59 -6.55 1.38
C GLY A 410 0.63 -5.33 2.32
N PRO A 411 1.46 -5.42 3.38
CA PRO A 411 1.51 -4.43 4.47
C PRO A 411 2.01 -3.04 4.05
N TYR A 412 2.65 -2.95 2.88
CA TYR A 412 3.27 -1.72 2.39
C TYR A 412 2.33 -0.82 1.59
N TRP A 413 1.13 -1.31 1.23
CA TRP A 413 0.11 -0.48 0.59
C TRP A 413 -0.53 0.48 1.58
N LEU A 414 -0.36 1.78 1.34
CA LEU A 414 -0.82 2.86 2.22
C LEU A 414 -2.32 3.13 2.03
N TRP A 415 -3.17 2.22 2.49
CA TRP A 415 -4.63 2.28 2.37
C TRP A 415 -5.24 3.64 2.77
N GLU A 416 -4.78 4.25 3.86
CA GLU A 416 -5.30 5.54 4.31
C GLU A 416 -4.93 6.69 3.35
N TYR A 417 -3.70 6.71 2.85
CA TYR A 417 -3.26 7.67 1.86
C TYR A 417 -4.04 7.50 0.55
N TYR A 418 -4.16 6.25 0.10
CA TYR A 418 -4.92 5.89 -1.09
C TYR A 418 -6.38 6.33 -0.99
N GLY A 419 -7.03 6.06 0.16
CA GLY A 419 -8.39 6.50 0.45
C GLY A 419 -8.54 8.03 0.41
N LYS A 420 -7.59 8.79 0.97
CA LYS A 420 -7.58 10.26 0.86
C LYS A 420 -7.53 10.74 -0.59
N LEU A 421 -6.71 10.09 -1.44
CA LEU A 421 -6.62 10.42 -2.86
C LEU A 421 -7.91 10.12 -3.63
N ILE A 422 -8.58 9.01 -3.30
CA ILE A 422 -9.90 8.66 -3.86
C ILE A 422 -10.96 9.68 -3.42
N ALA A 423 -11.03 9.99 -2.13
CA ALA A 423 -11.96 10.98 -1.56
C ALA A 423 -11.82 12.36 -2.25
N GLN A 424 -10.58 12.74 -2.55
CA GLN A 424 -10.26 13.97 -3.27
C GLN A 424 -10.84 14.04 -4.69
N GLN A 425 -11.23 12.91 -5.28
CA GLN A 425 -11.92 12.84 -6.58
C GLN A 425 -13.45 13.06 -6.45
N GLN A 426 -13.94 13.50 -5.29
CA GLN A 426 -15.36 13.80 -5.04
C GLN A 426 -16.26 12.55 -5.21
N VAL A 427 -15.81 11.41 -4.68
CA VAL A 427 -16.69 10.26 -4.51
C VAL A 427 -17.68 10.52 -3.37
N SER A 428 -18.86 9.89 -3.44
CA SER A 428 -19.82 9.96 -2.34
C SER A 428 -19.33 9.08 -1.18
N LEU A 429 -19.28 9.64 0.03
CA LEU A 429 -18.97 8.84 1.22
C LEU A 429 -20.21 8.05 1.64
N PRO A 430 -20.08 6.76 1.98
CA PRO A 430 -21.21 5.97 2.47
C PRO A 430 -21.71 6.49 3.83
N PRO A 431 -22.96 6.18 4.21
CA PRO A 431 -23.44 6.41 5.56
C PRO A 431 -22.52 5.74 6.59
N ILE A 432 -22.29 6.42 7.70
CA ILE A 432 -21.55 5.86 8.83
C ILE A 432 -22.53 5.33 9.88
N SER A 433 -22.24 4.15 10.40
CA SER A 433 -22.95 3.59 11.54
C SER A 433 -22.38 4.15 12.84
N ARG A 434 -23.25 4.44 13.82
CA ARG A 434 -22.84 4.98 15.12
C ARG A 434 -23.30 4.06 16.24
N HIS A 435 -22.34 3.58 17.03
CA HIS A 435 -22.62 2.73 18.18
C HIS A 435 -21.43 2.76 19.15
N ALA A 436 -21.67 2.77 20.46
CA ALA A 436 -20.62 2.96 21.46
C ALA A 436 -19.53 1.87 21.46
N GLY A 437 -19.87 0.66 21.00
CA GLY A 437 -18.92 -0.46 20.85
C GLY A 437 -18.21 -0.53 19.50
N LEU A 438 -18.45 0.39 18.57
CA LEU A 438 -17.75 0.41 17.28
C LEU A 438 -16.40 1.11 17.38
N VAL A 439 -15.42 0.62 16.63
CA VAL A 439 -14.13 1.26 16.39
C VAL A 439 -13.72 1.08 14.94
N THR A 440 -13.30 2.15 14.26
CA THR A 440 -12.67 2.10 12.94
C THR A 440 -11.18 2.38 13.08
N LEU A 441 -10.34 1.52 12.50
CA LEU A 441 -8.89 1.69 12.50
C LEU A 441 -8.50 2.74 11.46
N LEU A 442 -8.06 3.92 11.88
CA LEU A 442 -7.77 5.02 10.97
C LEU A 442 -6.55 5.81 11.45
N PRO A 443 -5.33 5.39 11.08
CA PRO A 443 -4.11 6.12 11.43
C PRO A 443 -4.09 7.52 10.78
N PRO A 444 -3.79 8.61 11.52
CA PRO A 444 -3.92 9.98 11.00
C PRO A 444 -3.10 10.28 9.74
N SER A 445 -1.95 9.63 9.59
CA SER A 445 -0.97 9.85 8.52
C SER A 445 -0.70 8.60 7.67
N GLY A 446 -1.55 7.57 7.78
CA GLY A 446 -1.14 6.21 7.42
C GLY A 446 -0.04 5.69 8.34
N ARG A 447 0.27 4.38 8.25
CA ARG A 447 1.44 3.80 8.91
C ARG A 447 2.51 3.57 7.86
N LYS A 448 3.52 4.45 7.86
CA LYS A 448 4.58 4.45 6.85
C LYS A 448 5.62 3.38 7.18
N PRO A 449 5.79 2.35 6.34
CA PRO A 449 6.76 1.27 6.54
C PRO A 449 8.17 1.84 6.39
N LEU A 450 8.77 2.22 7.52
CA LEU A 450 10.14 2.72 7.57
C LEU A 450 11.08 1.55 7.88
N GLY A 451 12.16 1.43 7.12
CA GLY A 451 13.13 0.34 7.25
C GLY A 451 13.25 -0.45 5.95
N SER A 452 13.94 -1.58 6.05
CA SER A 452 14.04 -2.58 4.99
C SER A 452 13.80 -3.99 5.56
N ASN A 453 12.96 -4.75 4.86
CA ASN A 453 12.83 -6.21 4.93
C ASN A 453 13.01 -6.84 6.34
N GLY A 454 12.07 -6.58 7.24
CA GLY A 454 12.03 -7.12 8.61
C GLY A 454 12.69 -6.23 9.68
N THR A 455 13.19 -5.05 9.31
CA THR A 455 13.61 -4.02 10.26
C THR A 455 12.48 -3.04 10.61
N GLU A 456 11.35 -3.16 9.92
CA GLU A 456 10.09 -2.49 10.23
C GLU A 456 9.66 -2.79 11.67
N THR A 457 9.25 -1.76 12.39
CA THR A 457 8.66 -1.95 13.72
C THR A 457 7.18 -2.29 13.59
N GLN A 458 6.62 -2.99 14.59
CA GLN A 458 5.19 -3.29 14.68
C GLN A 458 4.28 -2.04 14.70
N ASP A 459 4.84 -0.83 14.82
CA ASP A 459 4.12 0.44 14.76
C ASP A 459 4.21 1.13 13.39
N ASN A 460 5.03 0.61 12.46
CA ASN A 460 5.33 1.32 11.22
C ASN A 460 4.77 0.72 9.91
N PHE A 461 3.96 -0.33 9.86
CA PHE A 461 3.29 -0.74 8.59
C PHE A 461 1.77 -0.89 8.73
N ASN A 462 1.00 -1.06 7.64
CA ASN A 462 -0.47 -0.92 7.64
C ASN A 462 -1.26 -2.06 8.33
N PHE A 463 -0.61 -2.90 9.12
CA PHE A 463 -1.23 -3.98 9.87
C PHE A 463 -1.21 -3.74 11.38
N PHE A 464 -2.31 -4.06 12.08
CA PHE A 464 -2.42 -4.01 13.54
C PHE A 464 -2.45 -5.42 14.12
N SER A 465 -1.59 -5.70 15.09
CA SER A 465 -1.44 -7.04 15.66
C SER A 465 -2.46 -7.37 16.75
N LEU A 466 -2.82 -8.65 16.84
CA LEU A 466 -3.67 -9.21 17.88
C LEU A 466 -2.89 -10.01 18.91
N TYR A 467 -3.30 -9.89 20.17
CA TYR A 467 -2.66 -10.48 21.34
C TYR A 467 -3.64 -11.32 22.16
N THR A 468 -3.12 -12.29 22.91
CA THR A 468 -3.91 -13.18 23.78
C THR A 468 -4.49 -12.47 25.02
N GLY A 469 -3.96 -11.31 25.38
CA GLY A 469 -4.32 -10.55 26.57
C GLY A 469 -4.26 -9.04 26.34
N PRO A 470 -4.72 -8.23 27.32
CA PRO A 470 -4.79 -6.78 27.22
C PRO A 470 -3.42 -6.09 27.37
N SER A 471 -2.35 -6.75 26.93
CA SER A 471 -0.99 -6.25 26.99
C SER A 471 -0.21 -6.68 25.76
N THR A 472 0.60 -5.81 25.18
CA THR A 472 1.54 -6.22 24.11
C THR A 472 2.60 -7.24 24.59
N THR A 473 2.72 -7.45 25.91
CA THR A 473 3.57 -8.49 26.50
C THR A 473 2.88 -9.85 26.65
N SER A 474 1.58 -9.99 26.36
CA SER A 474 0.88 -11.27 26.51
C SER A 474 1.21 -12.29 25.42
N GLY A 475 1.98 -11.89 24.41
CA GLY A 475 2.21 -12.68 23.20
C GLY A 475 1.08 -12.54 22.18
N LEU A 476 1.44 -12.68 20.90
CA LEU A 476 0.49 -12.72 19.80
C LEU A 476 -0.49 -13.89 19.97
N ILE A 477 -1.67 -13.77 19.36
CA ILE A 477 -2.61 -14.90 19.27
C ILE A 477 -1.97 -16.13 18.60
N PRO A 478 -2.49 -17.34 18.84
CA PRO A 478 -2.05 -18.53 18.12
C PRO A 478 -2.08 -18.31 16.61
N HIS A 479 -1.06 -18.82 15.91
CA HIS A 479 -0.89 -18.63 14.48
C HIS A 479 -0.22 -19.83 13.84
N THR A 480 -0.47 -19.98 12.55
CA THR A 480 0.06 -21.04 11.69
C THR A 480 1.07 -20.52 10.68
N GLY A 481 1.16 -19.19 10.53
CA GLY A 481 2.11 -18.51 9.66
C GLY A 481 3.52 -18.38 10.24
N ASN A 482 4.38 -17.70 9.49
CA ASN A 482 5.76 -17.41 9.90
C ASN A 482 5.83 -15.96 10.37
N THR A 483 6.03 -15.72 11.67
CA THR A 483 6.14 -14.35 12.21
C THR A 483 7.35 -13.55 11.72
N SER A 484 8.28 -14.19 11.00
CA SER A 484 9.39 -13.50 10.33
C SER A 484 9.04 -13.10 8.89
N ASP A 485 7.93 -13.60 8.37
CA ASP A 485 7.35 -13.18 7.10
C ASP A 485 6.48 -11.94 7.34
N ILE A 486 6.79 -10.85 6.65
CA ILE A 486 6.11 -9.58 6.85
C ILE A 486 4.70 -9.57 6.26
N THR A 487 4.43 -10.46 5.30
CA THR A 487 3.10 -10.62 4.70
C THR A 487 2.24 -11.66 5.44
N ASP A 488 2.71 -12.20 6.56
CA ASP A 488 1.89 -13.10 7.38
C ASP A 488 0.68 -12.35 7.97
N GLU A 489 -0.50 -12.68 7.50
CA GLU A 489 -1.78 -12.08 7.88
C GLU A 489 -2.47 -12.78 9.06
N THR A 490 -1.91 -13.87 9.60
CA THR A 490 -2.63 -14.72 10.57
C THR A 490 -2.91 -14.05 11.91
N THR A 491 -2.12 -13.05 12.29
CA THR A 491 -2.20 -12.37 13.60
C THR A 491 -2.48 -10.87 13.52
N ASN A 492 -2.99 -10.39 12.39
CA ASN A 492 -3.16 -8.97 12.18
C ASN A 492 -4.37 -8.61 11.31
N VAL A 493 -4.67 -7.31 11.26
CA VAL A 493 -5.75 -6.72 10.46
C VAL A 493 -5.26 -5.46 9.77
N GLU A 494 -5.83 -5.15 8.60
CA GLU A 494 -5.52 -3.93 7.85
C GLU A 494 -6.08 -2.66 8.50
N THR A 495 -5.56 -1.50 8.08
CA THR A 495 -6.18 -0.20 8.38
C THR A 495 -7.53 -0.05 7.68
N THR A 496 -8.29 0.95 8.11
CA THR A 496 -9.60 1.38 7.55
C THR A 496 -10.76 0.41 7.76
N ILE A 497 -10.53 -0.72 8.41
CA ILE A 497 -11.55 -1.70 8.80
C ILE A 497 -12.24 -1.30 10.12
N SER A 498 -13.52 -1.65 10.25
CA SER A 498 -14.33 -1.43 11.45
C SER A 498 -14.59 -2.73 12.22
N TYR A 499 -14.49 -2.66 13.55
CA TYR A 499 -14.75 -3.76 14.47
C TYR A 499 -15.71 -3.36 15.59
N TYR A 500 -16.35 -4.36 16.17
CA TYR A 500 -17.07 -4.23 17.43
C TYR A 500 -16.18 -4.71 18.57
N TYR A 501 -15.92 -3.85 19.56
CA TYR A 501 -15.16 -4.23 20.75
C TYR A 501 -16.07 -4.43 21.97
N SER A 502 -15.72 -5.43 22.77
CA SER A 502 -16.43 -5.80 24.00
C SER A 502 -15.76 -5.28 25.27
N ASP A 503 -14.46 -4.97 25.18
CA ASP A 503 -13.67 -4.39 26.27
C ASP A 503 -12.57 -3.49 25.67
N ARG A 504 -12.09 -2.53 26.46
CA ARG A 504 -11.12 -1.52 26.07
C ARG A 504 -10.19 -1.22 27.23
N LYS A 505 -8.89 -1.32 27.01
CA LYS A 505 -7.87 -1.04 28.03
C LYS A 505 -6.73 -0.23 27.45
N VAL A 506 -6.06 0.55 28.28
CA VAL A 506 -4.71 1.03 27.94
C VAL A 506 -3.78 -0.18 28.05
N ASP A 507 -2.82 -0.30 27.13
CA ASP A 507 -1.84 -1.37 27.14
C ASP A 507 -1.10 -1.43 28.50
N GLU A 508 -1.24 -2.55 29.20
CA GLU A 508 -0.67 -2.77 30.52
C GLU A 508 0.88 -2.77 30.49
N ALA A 509 1.49 -2.95 29.32
CA ALA A 509 2.92 -2.79 29.11
C ALA A 509 3.41 -1.32 29.13
N GLY A 510 2.48 -0.35 29.11
CA GLY A 510 2.82 1.07 29.13
C GLY A 510 3.30 1.64 27.80
N THR A 511 3.00 0.97 26.67
CA THR A 511 3.37 1.47 25.32
C THR A 511 2.56 2.70 24.88
N GLY A 512 1.46 3.01 25.57
CA GLY A 512 0.52 4.05 25.19
C GLY A 512 -0.50 3.62 24.12
N LYS A 513 -0.47 2.35 23.69
CA LYS A 513 -1.51 1.76 22.83
C LYS A 513 -2.82 1.58 23.58
N ILE A 514 -3.92 1.55 22.84
CA ILE A 514 -5.23 1.11 23.31
C ILE A 514 -5.45 -0.32 22.81
N MET A 515 -5.83 -1.20 23.73
CA MET A 515 -6.14 -2.60 23.49
C MET A 515 -7.67 -2.74 23.40
N TYR A 516 -8.17 -3.20 22.26
CA TYR A 516 -9.59 -3.45 22.04
C TYR A 516 -9.85 -4.97 21.97
N LYS A 517 -10.79 -5.46 22.77
CA LYS A 517 -11.17 -6.88 22.75
C LYS A 517 -12.25 -7.13 21.71
N ILE A 518 -11.87 -7.74 20.59
CA ILE A 518 -12.74 -8.00 19.43
C ILE A 518 -12.94 -9.51 19.22
N TRP A 519 -13.96 -9.89 18.45
CA TRP A 519 -14.07 -11.25 17.92
C TRP A 519 -13.19 -11.38 16.67
N TYR A 520 -12.44 -12.47 16.58
CA TYR A 520 -11.48 -12.75 15.51
C TYR A 520 -11.38 -14.25 15.27
N GLY A 521 -11.33 -14.67 14.01
CA GLY A 521 -11.16 -16.04 13.54
C GLY A 521 -9.70 -16.45 13.65
N GLU A 522 -9.37 -17.15 14.72
CA GLU A 522 -8.01 -17.68 14.92
C GLU A 522 -7.85 -18.96 14.09
N GLU A 523 -6.88 -18.97 13.18
CA GLU A 523 -6.46 -20.17 12.44
C GLU A 523 -5.58 -21.04 13.35
N ASP A 524 -6.15 -21.63 14.39
CA ASP A 524 -5.42 -22.40 15.40
C ASP A 524 -5.73 -23.89 15.32
N GLN A 525 -4.95 -24.62 14.51
CA GLN A 525 -5.05 -26.08 14.39
C GLN A 525 -3.70 -26.74 14.73
N PRO A 526 -3.41 -27.00 16.02
CA PRO A 526 -2.20 -27.76 16.41
C PRO A 526 -2.29 -29.27 16.10
N ASP A 527 -3.48 -29.83 15.87
CA ASP A 527 -3.71 -31.29 15.93
C ASP A 527 -4.33 -31.93 14.64
N ALA A 528 -4.50 -31.19 13.55
CA ALA A 528 -5.07 -31.75 12.31
C ALA A 528 -4.11 -32.73 11.60
N THR A 529 -4.64 -33.86 11.07
CA THR A 529 -3.86 -34.84 10.27
C THR A 529 -4.62 -35.23 8.97
N PRO A 530 -4.13 -34.86 7.77
CA PRO A 530 -3.01 -33.96 7.56
C PRO A 530 -3.35 -32.55 8.09
N PRO A 531 -2.36 -31.75 8.48
CA PRO A 531 -2.59 -30.38 8.92
C PRO A 531 -3.27 -29.61 7.78
N ASN A 532 -4.54 -29.26 7.93
CA ASN A 532 -5.11 -28.17 7.16
C ASN A 532 -5.37 -27.02 8.14
N ASN A 533 -4.49 -26.04 8.06
CA ASN A 533 -4.22 -25.08 9.13
C ASN A 533 -5.09 -23.83 9.02
N HIS A 534 -6.08 -23.83 8.12
CA HIS A 534 -6.82 -22.64 7.73
C HIS A 534 -8.29 -22.66 8.14
N TYR A 535 -8.74 -23.70 8.85
CA TYR A 535 -10.06 -23.66 9.48
C TYR A 535 -9.99 -22.77 10.73
N ALA A 536 -10.66 -21.62 10.68
CA ALA A 536 -10.59 -20.65 11.77
C ALA A 536 -11.70 -20.85 12.81
N HIS A 537 -11.32 -20.76 14.08
CA HIS A 537 -12.23 -20.75 15.23
C HIS A 537 -12.31 -19.34 15.79
N VAL A 538 -13.52 -18.76 15.80
CA VAL A 538 -13.69 -17.41 16.35
C VAL A 538 -13.53 -17.39 17.86
N LYS A 539 -12.63 -16.54 18.31
CA LYS A 539 -12.35 -16.27 19.72
C LYS A 539 -12.24 -14.77 19.95
N GLN A 540 -12.15 -14.41 21.22
CA GLN A 540 -11.88 -13.03 21.59
C GLN A 540 -10.38 -12.79 21.65
N ALA A 541 -9.91 -11.81 20.91
CA ALA A 541 -8.52 -11.40 20.85
C ALA A 541 -8.38 -9.90 21.14
N TRP A 542 -7.19 -9.48 21.58
CA TRP A 542 -6.90 -8.09 21.90
C TRP A 542 -6.13 -7.41 20.79
N LEU A 543 -6.82 -6.56 20.06
CA LEU A 543 -6.25 -5.73 19.00
C LEU A 543 -5.48 -4.55 19.61
N ALA A 544 -4.19 -4.44 19.30
CA ALA A 544 -3.35 -3.34 19.78
C ALA A 544 -3.33 -2.18 18.78
N VAL A 545 -3.80 -1.01 19.21
CA VAL A 545 -3.94 0.16 18.35
C VAL A 545 -3.16 1.35 18.94
N PRO A 546 -2.17 1.91 18.22
CA PRO A 546 -1.53 3.16 18.60
C PRO A 546 -2.51 4.28 18.92
N SER A 547 -2.15 5.12 19.89
CA SER A 547 -2.96 6.29 20.24
C SER A 547 -3.20 7.17 19.02
N GLY A 548 -4.45 7.58 18.82
CA GLY A 548 -4.87 8.38 17.67
C GLY A 548 -5.07 7.59 16.36
N ALA A 549 -4.79 6.29 16.32
CA ALA A 549 -4.97 5.44 15.13
C ALA A 549 -6.33 4.73 15.05
N ALA A 550 -7.30 5.16 15.85
CA ALA A 550 -8.67 4.64 15.84
C ALA A 550 -9.68 5.76 16.06
N VAL A 551 -10.86 5.61 15.45
CA VAL A 551 -12.03 6.45 15.72
C VAL A 551 -13.09 5.57 16.40
N GLU A 552 -13.32 5.85 17.69
CA GLU A 552 -14.35 5.16 18.48
C GLU A 552 -15.76 5.71 18.17
N GLY A 553 -16.77 4.85 18.26
CA GLY A 553 -18.18 5.22 18.13
C GLY A 553 -18.72 5.26 16.70
N VAL A 554 -17.89 4.93 15.70
CA VAL A 554 -18.24 4.94 14.28
C VAL A 554 -17.77 3.66 13.58
N GLY A 555 -18.46 3.26 12.52
CA GLY A 555 -18.09 2.11 11.68
C GLY A 555 -18.69 2.17 10.27
N SER A 556 -18.14 1.35 9.37
CA SER A 556 -18.57 1.23 7.95
C SER A 556 -19.84 0.41 7.74
N GLY A 557 -20.34 -0.27 8.78
CA GLY A 557 -21.48 -1.19 8.67
C GLY A 557 -22.28 -1.37 9.96
N ASP A 558 -23.31 -2.21 9.89
CA ASP A 558 -24.18 -2.54 11.03
C ASP A 558 -23.52 -3.57 11.96
N VAL A 559 -23.88 -3.53 13.24
CA VAL A 559 -23.49 -4.57 14.19
C VAL A 559 -24.41 -5.77 14.03
N VAL A 560 -23.83 -6.92 13.69
CA VAL A 560 -24.54 -8.20 13.56
C VAL A 560 -24.07 -9.15 14.66
N PHE A 561 -25.01 -9.85 15.28
CA PHE A 561 -24.68 -10.94 16.21
C PHE A 561 -25.14 -12.27 15.65
N LEU A 562 -24.27 -13.26 15.81
CA LEU A 562 -24.57 -14.64 15.44
C LEU A 562 -25.49 -15.24 16.48
N ASN A 563 -26.65 -15.74 16.03
CA ASN A 563 -27.71 -16.24 16.89
C ASN A 563 -28.19 -17.61 16.41
N GLN A 564 -27.63 -18.66 17.01
CA GLN A 564 -28.04 -20.03 16.79
C GLN A 564 -29.00 -20.46 17.90
N GLN A 565 -30.25 -20.78 17.53
CA GLN A 565 -31.27 -21.17 18.51
C GLN A 565 -31.00 -22.56 19.14
N SER A 566 -30.37 -23.47 18.39
CA SER A 566 -30.18 -24.87 18.81
C SER A 566 -28.75 -25.39 18.69
N ALA A 567 -27.84 -24.65 18.05
CA ALA A 567 -26.42 -25.01 17.91
C ALA A 567 -25.53 -24.13 18.81
N THR A 568 -24.38 -24.65 19.23
CA THR A 568 -23.41 -23.90 20.04
C THR A 568 -22.50 -23.00 19.19
N VAL A 569 -22.38 -23.29 17.89
CA VAL A 569 -21.57 -22.55 16.92
C VAL A 569 -22.36 -22.31 15.63
N ALA A 570 -22.07 -21.21 14.96
CA ALA A 570 -22.55 -20.87 13.63
C ALA A 570 -21.43 -21.11 12.59
N PRO A 571 -21.73 -21.74 11.44
CA PRO A 571 -20.75 -21.94 10.38
C PRO A 571 -20.47 -20.64 9.62
N ILE A 572 -19.23 -20.47 9.18
CA ILE A 572 -18.74 -19.30 8.45
C ILE A 572 -18.17 -19.72 7.10
N TYR A 573 -18.47 -18.95 6.05
CA TYR A 573 -18.26 -19.36 4.66
C TYR A 573 -17.33 -18.43 3.89
N GLY A 574 -16.51 -18.99 3.00
CA GLY A 574 -15.64 -18.21 2.10
C GLY A 574 -16.41 -17.50 0.98
N ARG A 575 -17.67 -17.86 0.74
CA ARG A 575 -18.55 -17.21 -0.23
C ARG A 575 -20.03 -17.50 0.05
N PRO A 576 -20.96 -16.66 -0.41
CA PRO A 576 -22.36 -17.02 -0.55
C PRO A 576 -22.52 -18.17 -1.55
N ALA A 577 -23.48 -19.06 -1.28
CA ALA A 577 -23.78 -20.20 -2.15
C ALA A 577 -25.21 -20.70 -1.93
N THR A 578 -25.72 -21.47 -2.90
CA THR A 578 -27.03 -22.13 -2.81
C THR A 578 -26.99 -23.38 -1.94
N GLN A 579 -28.15 -23.82 -1.44
CA GLN A 579 -28.27 -25.11 -0.77
C GLN A 579 -27.95 -26.28 -1.73
N ALA A 580 -28.36 -26.13 -3.00
CA ALA A 580 -28.21 -27.16 -4.03
C ALA A 580 -26.74 -27.46 -4.40
N VAL A 581 -25.84 -26.48 -4.34
CA VAL A 581 -24.40 -26.70 -4.59
C VAL A 581 -23.65 -27.21 -3.36
N GLY A 582 -24.34 -27.40 -2.22
CA GLY A 582 -23.75 -27.88 -0.98
C GLY A 582 -22.83 -26.85 -0.36
N TYR A 583 -23.36 -25.70 0.07
CA TYR A 583 -22.57 -24.60 0.63
C TYR A 583 -21.67 -25.00 1.81
N GLN A 584 -21.91 -26.14 2.48
CA GLN A 584 -20.99 -26.71 3.47
C GLN A 584 -19.56 -26.92 2.93
N THR A 585 -19.40 -27.14 1.62
CA THR A 585 -18.07 -27.22 0.99
C THR A 585 -17.28 -25.90 1.05
N TYR A 586 -17.97 -24.78 1.20
CA TYR A 586 -17.39 -23.45 1.34
C TYR A 586 -17.24 -23.02 2.80
N GLN A 587 -17.49 -23.90 3.77
CA GLN A 587 -17.27 -23.59 5.18
C GLN A 587 -15.76 -23.50 5.45
N ILE A 588 -15.33 -22.34 5.93
CA ILE A 588 -13.92 -22.04 6.22
C ILE A 588 -13.67 -21.85 7.72
N GLY A 589 -14.72 -21.85 8.54
CA GLY A 589 -14.60 -21.73 9.98
C GLY A 589 -15.93 -21.75 10.69
N GLU A 590 -15.88 -21.40 11.97
CA GLU A 590 -17.05 -21.33 12.83
C GLU A 590 -16.92 -20.26 13.90
N ALA A 591 -18.06 -19.85 14.44
CA ALA A 591 -18.11 -18.87 15.50
C ALA A 591 -19.09 -19.23 16.60
N PRO A 592 -18.78 -18.96 17.89
CA PRO A 592 -19.68 -19.26 18.98
C PRO A 592 -20.95 -18.41 18.91
N ASN A 593 -22.05 -18.96 19.45
CA ASN A 593 -23.29 -18.21 19.60
C ASN A 593 -23.05 -16.92 20.41
N GLY A 594 -23.58 -15.80 19.93
CA GLY A 594 -23.37 -14.47 20.51
C GLY A 594 -22.10 -13.73 20.06
N ALA A 595 -21.33 -14.30 19.13
CA ALA A 595 -20.24 -13.56 18.49
C ALA A 595 -20.77 -12.31 17.75
N LEU A 596 -20.01 -11.22 17.81
CA LEU A 596 -20.38 -9.90 17.30
C LEU A 596 -19.41 -9.47 16.20
N PHE A 597 -19.96 -9.05 15.06
CA PHE A 597 -19.20 -8.58 13.91
C PHE A 597 -19.79 -7.27 13.39
N VAL A 598 -19.01 -6.59 12.54
CA VAL A 598 -19.48 -5.48 11.72
C VAL A 598 -19.74 -6.00 10.31
N SER A 599 -20.87 -5.63 9.73
CA SER A 599 -21.27 -6.02 8.38
C SER A 599 -21.69 -4.80 7.57
N ALA A 600 -20.88 -4.45 6.57
CA ALA A 600 -21.17 -3.35 5.64
C ALA A 600 -21.81 -3.82 4.34
N ALA A 601 -21.73 -5.11 4.03
CA ALA A 601 -22.19 -5.69 2.78
C ALA A 601 -23.12 -6.89 2.97
N THR A 602 -24.08 -7.00 2.05
CA THR A 602 -24.96 -8.16 1.94
C THR A 602 -25.02 -8.65 0.51
N ALA A 603 -25.22 -9.94 0.32
CA ALA A 603 -25.48 -10.56 -0.98
C ALA A 603 -26.81 -11.32 -0.92
N THR A 604 -27.49 -11.45 -2.04
CA THR A 604 -28.71 -12.27 -2.14
C THR A 604 -28.49 -13.35 -3.19
N ILE A 605 -28.58 -14.60 -2.77
CA ILE A 605 -28.44 -15.75 -3.66
C ILE A 605 -29.83 -16.34 -3.92
N THR A 606 -30.16 -16.53 -5.20
CA THR A 606 -31.41 -17.14 -5.62
C THR A 606 -31.20 -18.63 -5.86
N GLU A 607 -31.97 -19.47 -5.18
CA GLU A 607 -32.00 -20.92 -5.32
C GLU A 607 -32.69 -21.34 -6.62
N SER A 608 -32.54 -22.61 -7.00
CA SER A 608 -33.14 -23.15 -8.25
C SER A 608 -34.67 -23.15 -8.25
N ASP A 609 -35.29 -23.14 -7.06
CA ASP A 609 -36.75 -23.02 -6.88
C ASP A 609 -37.24 -21.56 -6.82
N GLY A 610 -36.32 -20.59 -6.99
CA GLY A 610 -36.60 -19.15 -6.94
C GLY A 610 -36.62 -18.55 -5.53
N THR A 611 -36.39 -19.34 -4.48
CA THR A 611 -36.23 -18.79 -3.12
C THR A 611 -34.94 -17.98 -3.00
N GLN A 612 -34.94 -16.97 -2.14
CA GLN A 612 -33.80 -16.07 -1.97
C GLN A 612 -33.25 -16.18 -0.55
N THR A 613 -31.94 -16.40 -0.46
CA THR A 613 -31.19 -16.38 0.79
C THR A 613 -30.33 -15.13 0.83
N GLN A 614 -30.57 -14.27 1.82
CA GLN A 614 -29.68 -13.14 2.11
C GLN A 614 -28.48 -13.63 2.91
N TRP A 615 -27.31 -13.07 2.60
CA TRP A 615 -26.04 -13.31 3.25
C TRP A 615 -25.43 -11.99 3.70
N TYR A 616 -24.71 -12.02 4.81
CA TYR A 616 -24.00 -10.88 5.38
C TYR A 616 -22.50 -11.16 5.34
N GLU A 617 -21.74 -10.17 4.89
CA GLU A 617 -20.29 -10.17 4.97
C GLU A 617 -19.86 -9.76 6.38
N ILE A 618 -18.84 -10.40 6.93
CA ILE A 618 -18.25 -10.10 8.24
C ILE A 618 -16.74 -10.02 8.14
N ASN A 619 -16.14 -9.19 8.99
CA ASN A 619 -14.68 -9.19 9.23
C ASN A 619 -14.34 -10.39 10.12
N PHE A 620 -13.96 -11.51 9.49
CA PHE A 620 -13.81 -12.79 10.16
C PHE A 620 -12.42 -12.95 10.76
N ASN A 621 -11.36 -12.58 10.05
CA ASN A 621 -9.98 -12.54 10.53
C ASN A 621 -9.28 -11.34 9.87
N HIS A 622 -8.12 -11.53 9.25
CA HIS A 622 -7.61 -10.56 8.26
C HIS A 622 -8.54 -10.43 7.04
N ARG A 623 -9.37 -11.45 6.80
CA ARG A 623 -10.21 -11.62 5.63
C ARG A 623 -11.70 -11.37 5.93
N GLN A 624 -12.42 -11.11 4.86
CA GLN A 624 -13.87 -11.13 4.81
C GLN A 624 -14.39 -12.57 4.85
N ALA A 625 -15.59 -12.79 5.36
CA ALA A 625 -16.31 -14.05 5.23
C ALA A 625 -17.82 -13.81 5.22
N TRP A 626 -18.59 -14.87 5.00
CA TRP A 626 -20.02 -14.80 4.76
C TRP A 626 -20.81 -15.66 5.74
N VAL A 627 -21.96 -15.14 6.16
CA VAL A 627 -22.92 -15.83 7.03
C VAL A 627 -24.33 -15.65 6.49
N PRO A 628 -25.16 -16.72 6.39
CA PRO A 628 -26.53 -16.58 5.92
C PRO A 628 -27.37 -15.81 6.96
N ALA A 629 -28.41 -15.13 6.51
CA ALA A 629 -29.28 -14.33 7.37
C ALA A 629 -30.00 -15.14 8.46
N SER A 630 -30.17 -16.46 8.29
CA SER A 630 -30.64 -17.38 9.34
C SER A 630 -29.71 -17.38 10.57
N GLU A 631 -28.42 -17.19 10.29
CA GLU A 631 -27.27 -16.86 11.16
C GLU A 631 -27.45 -15.71 12.14
N ILE A 632 -28.19 -14.69 11.71
CA ILE A 632 -27.95 -13.33 12.15
C ILE A 632 -29.19 -12.74 12.79
N THR A 633 -28.95 -12.03 13.89
CA THR A 633 -29.89 -11.02 14.36
C THR A 633 -29.16 -9.67 14.39
N LYS A 634 -29.86 -8.62 13.93
CA LYS A 634 -29.29 -7.26 13.91
C LYS A 634 -29.41 -6.61 15.29
N ALA A 635 -28.36 -5.92 15.73
CA ALA A 635 -28.46 -5.03 16.88
C ALA A 635 -29.48 -3.92 16.55
N LYS A 636 -30.34 -3.58 17.53
CA LYS A 636 -31.35 -2.53 17.39
C LYS A 636 -30.79 -1.15 17.70
#